data_AF-A0A358CQ72-F1
#
_entry.id   AF-A0A358CQ72-F1
#
_cell.length_a   1.000
_cell.length_b   1.000
_cell.length_c   1.000
_cell.angle_alpha   90.00
_cell.angle_beta   90.00
_cell.angle_gamma   90.00
#
_symmetry.space_group_name_H-M   'P 1'
#
loop_
_entity.id
_entity.type
_entity.pdbx_description
1 polymer ?
#
loop_
_entity_poly.entity_id
_entity_poly.type
_entity_poly.pdbx_seq_one_letter_code
_entity_poly.pdbx_strand_id
1 'polypeptide(L)'
;MAESAPSPAENSSEAGYTSTDLKHLSDREHVRERFGMYIGDNTSRGLHHLVYEVVDNSIDECMAKYAYRVSVTVNVDGSVTVEDDGRGIPTGIHEQLSEEMDREVSTLEGVMTVLKFGGKFEKGAYQTSGGLHGVGVTVVNFLSEWCEVEVARDGHLWQQEYQRGEPTGPVRKMGTATTTGTKTTFKPDPQIFPQTKFSWDILARRLQELAFLNSGVRIVFTDASSGQTEEYHYERGVEEFVEWLNRSSDAVHADVICLKGETEGVAWDIALQYTSDFTENVHSYVNNISTNEGGTHVSGFRSALTRSLNSYGKKTGIYKDLIPTGDDVREGITAVVSVRVAEPQFEGQTKTKLGNSEVESIITSAVGEFLGKYLEEHPKSAKAIVQKGVLAAEARTAAQKAKALLRERKGALSGGGLPGKLRDCTSKDVDKCELYLVEGDSAGGSAEGGRLREYQAILPLRGKIINAYKSREDKVLANEEVRSVISAIGAGIGPEADLTKRRYDKVVIMTDADVDGSHIRTLLLTFFYRQMYQLVVSGHVYVAQPPLFRVRNKKHVYYVQTEEEMKQQLLDQGLGEGVFLPGDGRELAGEEMQRLCRTLAGLEDALVALERRGISLRDHAARRDSETKKLPMYHVFFGAEEHWFTSRDQLETFVESKEKLIGGELEAGKADENKPGGGGAADPESAEHQLIVIDLHEVRSINAGLTELDSMGFGIESLMPEDRTGTEEPRYLLRRGENKIGLDDLRGLLTAVRRAGEKGLAITRFKGLGEMNAEELRETTLDPSNRTLLRVSMEDAAAAHELFRTLMGEKVEPRREFIERNALDVRNLDV
;
A
#
# COMPACT_ATOMS: atom_id res chain seq x y z
N MET A 1 -3.32 50.94 59.15
CA MET A 1 -4.63 51.04 58.48
C MET A 1 -4.61 50.05 57.35
N ALA A 2 -5.56 49.13 57.35
CA ALA A 2 -5.64 48.04 56.39
C ALA A 2 -6.04 48.61 55.02
N GLU A 3 -5.11 48.59 54.06
CA GLU A 3 -5.44 48.79 52.65
C GLU A 3 -5.77 47.43 52.05
N SER A 4 -6.96 47.41 51.45
CA SER A 4 -7.65 46.28 50.84
C SER A 4 -6.81 45.58 49.78
N ALA A 5 -6.73 44.26 49.89
CA ALA A 5 -6.26 43.39 48.82
C ALA A 5 -7.12 43.58 47.55
N PRO A 6 -6.50 43.67 46.35
CA PRO A 6 -7.24 43.65 45.10
C PRO A 6 -7.91 42.28 44.89
N SER A 7 -9.13 42.32 44.37
CA SER A 7 -9.95 41.16 44.02
C SER A 7 -9.22 40.23 43.03
N PRO A 8 -9.46 38.90 43.07
CA PRO A 8 -9.00 38.02 42.02
C PRO A 8 -9.67 38.44 40.71
N ALA A 9 -8.87 38.62 39.65
CA ALA A 9 -9.39 38.78 38.30
C ALA A 9 -10.33 37.61 37.97
N GLU A 10 -11.52 37.95 37.50
CA GLU A 10 -12.51 37.02 36.97
C GLU A 10 -11.90 36.21 35.83
N ASN A 11 -11.50 34.97 36.13
CA ASN A 11 -11.33 33.93 35.14
C ASN A 11 -12.64 33.16 35.06
N SER A 12 -13.48 33.48 34.08
CA SER A 12 -14.40 32.52 33.44
C SER A 12 -15.20 33.21 32.35
N SER A 13 -14.71 33.13 31.11
CA SER A 13 -15.66 33.04 30.00
C SER A 13 -16.33 31.67 30.10
N GLU A 14 -17.44 31.58 30.85
CA GLU A 14 -18.42 30.51 30.66
C GLU A 14 -18.96 30.63 29.23
N ALA A 15 -18.27 30.02 28.28
CA ALA A 15 -18.85 29.71 26.98
C ALA A 15 -19.95 28.69 27.25
N GLY A 16 -21.18 29.17 27.40
CA GLY A 16 -22.34 28.34 27.66
C GLY A 16 -22.49 27.32 26.54
N TYR A 17 -22.44 26.03 26.88
CA TYR A 17 -22.75 24.94 25.97
C TYR A 17 -24.27 24.94 25.73
N THR A 18 -24.66 25.33 24.52
CA THR A 18 -26.04 25.54 24.09
C THR A 18 -26.44 24.55 23.00
N SER A 19 -27.74 24.46 22.69
CA SER A 19 -28.23 23.61 21.60
C SER A 19 -27.66 23.99 20.23
N THR A 20 -27.18 25.23 20.05
CA THR A 20 -26.52 25.66 18.81
C THR A 20 -25.09 25.14 18.66
N ASP A 21 -24.49 24.61 19.72
CA ASP A 21 -23.17 23.95 19.68
C ASP A 21 -23.28 22.46 19.28
N LEU A 22 -24.51 21.92 19.18
CA LEU A 22 -24.78 20.58 18.68
C LEU A 22 -24.93 20.62 17.15
N LYS A 23 -23.95 20.07 16.42
CA LYS A 23 -23.99 19.91 14.97
C LYS A 23 -24.46 18.49 14.62
N HIS A 24 -25.55 18.36 13.89
CA HIS A 24 -25.95 17.10 13.24
C HIS A 24 -25.24 17.02 11.88
N LEU A 25 -24.49 15.94 11.65
CA LEU A 25 -23.87 15.66 10.36
C LEU A 25 -24.71 14.62 9.63
N SER A 26 -24.90 14.80 8.33
CA SER A 26 -25.39 13.70 7.48
C SER A 26 -24.38 12.55 7.49
N ASP A 27 -24.81 11.33 7.16
CA ASP A 27 -23.93 10.16 7.06
C ASP A 27 -22.71 10.42 6.17
N ARG A 28 -22.93 11.08 5.04
CA ARG A 28 -21.89 11.49 4.09
C ARG A 28 -20.89 12.46 4.70
N GLU A 29 -21.37 13.52 5.34
CA GLU A 29 -20.50 14.50 6.02
C GLU A 29 -19.75 13.85 7.18
N HIS A 30 -20.41 12.97 7.94
CA HIS A 30 -19.79 12.26 9.05
C HIS A 30 -18.64 11.37 8.56
N VAL A 31 -18.86 10.56 7.52
CA VAL A 31 -17.81 9.72 6.92
C VAL A 31 -16.67 10.57 6.37
N ARG A 32 -16.96 11.67 5.67
CA ARG A 32 -15.93 12.55 5.08
C ARG A 32 -15.13 13.33 6.13
N GLU A 33 -15.76 13.81 7.21
CA GLU A 33 -15.09 14.51 8.31
C GLU A 33 -14.36 13.54 9.27
N ARG A 34 -14.86 12.29 9.41
CA ARG A 34 -14.38 11.28 10.36
C ARG A 34 -13.96 9.97 9.67
N PHE A 35 -13.33 10.06 8.50
CA PHE A 35 -12.94 8.90 7.69
C PHE A 35 -12.12 7.86 8.45
N GLY A 36 -11.31 8.27 9.43
CA GLY A 36 -10.49 7.36 10.24
C GLY A 36 -11.30 6.31 11.02
N MET A 37 -12.57 6.59 11.34
CA MET A 37 -13.46 5.62 11.98
C MET A 37 -13.89 4.49 11.03
N TYR A 38 -13.83 4.72 9.72
CA TYR A 38 -14.32 3.80 8.69
C TYR A 38 -13.17 3.09 7.98
N ILE A 39 -12.15 3.85 7.54
CA ILE A 39 -11.02 3.31 6.76
C ILE A 39 -9.68 3.34 7.52
N GLY A 40 -9.67 3.80 8.77
CA GLY A 40 -8.49 3.85 9.65
C GLY A 40 -7.72 5.19 9.56
N ASP A 41 -7.23 5.56 8.39
CA ASP A 41 -6.50 6.80 8.14
C ASP A 41 -6.66 7.29 6.68
N ASN A 42 -6.04 8.42 6.32
CA ASN A 42 -5.98 8.92 4.93
C ASN A 42 -4.58 8.76 4.31
N THR A 43 -3.79 7.82 4.82
CA THR A 43 -2.46 7.49 4.28
C THR A 43 -2.59 6.39 3.23
N SER A 44 -1.46 5.83 2.78
CA SER A 44 -1.44 4.66 1.90
C SER A 44 -2.35 3.54 2.40
N ARG A 45 -2.36 3.24 3.70
CA ARG A 45 -3.20 2.15 4.25
C ARG A 45 -4.69 2.38 3.98
N GLY A 46 -5.22 3.55 4.36
CA GLY A 46 -6.64 3.89 4.13
C GLY A 46 -7.01 3.97 2.65
N LEU A 47 -6.10 4.45 1.80
CA LEU A 47 -6.29 4.51 0.35
C LEU A 47 -6.53 3.11 -0.24
N HIS A 48 -5.66 2.13 0.08
CA HIS A 48 -5.79 0.75 -0.40
C HIS A 48 -7.01 0.04 0.18
N HIS A 49 -7.43 0.41 1.39
CA HIS A 49 -8.63 -0.11 2.03
C HIS A 49 -9.90 0.16 1.19
N LEU A 50 -9.96 1.29 0.47
CA LEU A 50 -11.07 1.55 -0.45
C LEU A 50 -11.21 0.45 -1.51
N VAL A 51 -10.09 -0.01 -2.07
CA VAL A 51 -10.08 -1.09 -3.06
C VAL A 51 -10.50 -2.40 -2.42
N TYR A 52 -10.03 -2.68 -1.21
CA TYR A 52 -10.37 -3.91 -0.48
C TYR A 52 -11.87 -4.03 -0.23
N GLU A 53 -12.54 -2.93 0.15
CA GLU A 53 -14.00 -2.95 0.39
C GLU A 53 -14.81 -3.28 -0.86
N VAL A 54 -14.37 -2.84 -2.05
CA VAL A 54 -15.04 -3.18 -3.32
C VAL A 54 -14.73 -4.63 -3.71
N VAL A 55 -13.46 -5.04 -3.63
CA VAL A 55 -13.03 -6.41 -3.95
C VAL A 55 -13.67 -7.45 -3.03
N ASP A 56 -13.76 -7.19 -1.73
CA ASP A 56 -14.34 -8.11 -0.76
C ASP A 56 -15.84 -8.36 -1.07
N ASN A 57 -16.58 -7.38 -1.62
CA ASN A 57 -17.95 -7.60 -2.09
C ASN A 57 -18.00 -8.56 -3.28
N SER A 58 -17.10 -8.40 -4.25
CA SER A 58 -16.98 -9.33 -5.39
C SER A 58 -16.56 -10.74 -4.92
N ILE A 59 -15.66 -10.84 -3.93
CA ILE A 59 -15.28 -12.13 -3.35
C ILE A 59 -16.43 -12.78 -2.57
N ASP A 60 -17.29 -12.01 -1.91
CA ASP A 60 -18.49 -12.55 -1.27
C ASP A 60 -19.44 -13.21 -2.31
N GLU A 61 -19.55 -12.67 -3.54
CA GLU A 61 -20.27 -13.33 -4.65
C GLU A 61 -19.59 -14.64 -5.08
N CYS A 62 -18.26 -14.67 -5.10
CA CYS A 62 -17.49 -15.88 -5.38
C CYS A 62 -17.71 -16.95 -4.30
N MET A 63 -17.69 -16.55 -3.02
CA MET A 63 -17.96 -17.44 -1.89
C MET A 63 -19.36 -18.03 -1.93
N ALA A 64 -20.34 -17.24 -2.39
CA ALA A 64 -21.71 -17.68 -2.64
C ALA A 64 -21.86 -18.53 -3.91
N LYS A 65 -20.76 -18.79 -4.65
CA LYS A 65 -20.68 -19.57 -5.89
C LYS A 65 -21.46 -18.99 -7.07
N TYR A 66 -21.65 -17.67 -7.07
CA TYR A 66 -22.28 -16.97 -8.19
C TYR A 66 -21.28 -16.27 -9.10
N ALA A 67 -20.10 -15.94 -8.59
CA ALA A 67 -18.98 -15.42 -9.38
C ALA A 67 -17.83 -16.44 -9.40
N TYR A 68 -17.00 -16.36 -10.44
CA TYR A 68 -15.77 -17.13 -10.59
C TYR A 68 -14.60 -16.27 -11.06
N ARG A 69 -14.86 -15.05 -11.54
CA ARG A 69 -13.85 -14.11 -12.00
C ARG A 69 -14.04 -12.74 -11.35
N VAL A 70 -12.93 -12.18 -10.88
CA VAL A 70 -12.82 -10.78 -10.46
C VAL A 70 -11.67 -10.12 -11.23
N SER A 71 -11.87 -8.92 -11.76
CA SER A 71 -10.80 -8.11 -12.34
C SER A 71 -10.67 -6.80 -11.61
N VAL A 72 -9.43 -6.40 -11.35
CA VAL A 72 -9.05 -5.13 -10.72
C VAL A 72 -8.10 -4.40 -11.63
N THR A 73 -8.39 -3.15 -11.95
CA THR A 73 -7.57 -2.32 -12.84
C THR A 73 -7.27 -0.98 -12.17
N VAL A 74 -5.97 -0.65 -12.04
CA VAL A 74 -5.53 0.71 -11.69
C VAL A 74 -5.39 1.50 -13.00
N ASN A 75 -6.22 2.53 -13.16
CA ASN A 75 -6.27 3.34 -14.36
C ASN A 75 -5.22 4.45 -14.34
N VAL A 76 -4.88 4.98 -15.53
CA VAL A 76 -3.82 5.99 -15.67
C VAL A 76 -4.13 7.31 -14.95
N ASP A 77 -5.42 7.64 -14.81
CA ASP A 77 -5.89 8.86 -14.15
C ASP A 77 -5.93 8.74 -12.60
N GLY A 78 -5.48 7.61 -12.05
CA GLY A 78 -5.49 7.31 -10.62
C GLY A 78 -6.81 6.74 -10.09
N SER A 79 -7.78 6.42 -10.95
CA SER A 79 -8.99 5.67 -10.56
C SER A 79 -8.74 4.16 -10.51
N VAL A 80 -9.62 3.42 -9.85
CA VAL A 80 -9.60 1.95 -9.79
C VAL A 80 -10.94 1.40 -10.25
N THR A 81 -10.89 0.39 -11.12
CA THR A 81 -12.04 -0.39 -11.58
C THR A 81 -11.99 -1.78 -10.96
N VAL A 82 -13.11 -2.25 -10.40
CA VAL A 82 -13.31 -3.63 -9.94
C VAL A 82 -14.54 -4.19 -10.65
N GLU A 83 -14.41 -5.32 -11.34
CA GLU A 83 -15.49 -6.00 -12.05
C GLU A 83 -15.57 -7.47 -11.61
N ASP A 84 -16.79 -7.96 -11.37
CA ASP A 84 -17.08 -9.37 -11.14
C ASP A 84 -18.17 -9.91 -12.08
N ASP A 85 -18.22 -11.22 -12.22
CA ASP A 85 -19.23 -11.96 -12.99
C ASP A 85 -20.33 -12.56 -12.12
N GLY A 86 -20.61 -11.95 -10.96
CA GLY A 86 -21.63 -12.40 -10.02
C GLY A 86 -23.05 -12.11 -10.48
N ARG A 87 -23.98 -12.06 -9.52
CA ARG A 87 -25.42 -11.82 -9.80
C ARG A 87 -25.75 -10.38 -10.21
N GLY A 88 -24.85 -9.43 -9.94
CA GLY A 88 -25.12 -8.00 -10.05
C GLY A 88 -25.91 -7.46 -8.85
N ILE A 89 -25.63 -6.23 -8.40
CA ILE A 89 -26.42 -5.55 -7.35
C ILE A 89 -27.89 -5.41 -7.81
N PRO A 90 -28.91 -5.62 -6.97
CA PRO A 90 -30.29 -5.38 -7.39
C PRO A 90 -30.51 -3.91 -7.80
N THR A 91 -31.18 -3.67 -8.93
CA THR A 91 -31.38 -2.32 -9.51
C THR A 91 -32.81 -1.82 -9.40
N GLY A 92 -33.76 -2.68 -9.00
CA GLY A 92 -35.16 -2.31 -8.83
C GLY A 92 -35.42 -1.31 -7.71
N ILE A 93 -36.56 -0.63 -7.75
CA ILE A 93 -37.01 0.31 -6.72
C ILE A 93 -37.15 -0.40 -5.37
N HIS A 94 -36.63 0.24 -4.31
CA HIS A 94 -36.73 -0.25 -2.95
C HIS A 94 -37.86 0.48 -2.21
N GLU A 95 -39.00 -0.17 -2.01
CA GLU A 95 -40.23 0.47 -1.48
C GLU A 95 -40.00 1.16 -0.13
N GLN A 96 -39.46 0.45 0.87
CA GLN A 96 -39.22 1.01 2.20
C GLN A 96 -38.27 2.22 2.16
N LEU A 97 -37.23 2.17 1.33
CA LEU A 97 -36.24 3.26 1.28
C LEU A 97 -36.83 4.46 0.54
N SER A 98 -37.70 4.21 -0.44
CA SER A 98 -38.42 5.25 -1.16
C SER A 98 -39.41 5.99 -0.25
N GLU A 99 -40.07 5.27 0.66
CA GLU A 99 -40.92 5.87 1.70
C GLU A 99 -40.10 6.69 2.71
N GLU A 100 -38.96 6.18 3.17
CA GLU A 100 -38.08 6.88 4.12
C GLU A 100 -37.47 8.16 3.55
N MET A 101 -37.15 8.17 2.24
CA MET A 101 -36.53 9.29 1.56
C MET A 101 -37.52 10.21 0.83
N ASP A 102 -38.83 9.91 0.89
CA ASP A 102 -39.92 10.64 0.22
C ASP A 102 -39.67 10.87 -1.29
N ARG A 103 -39.09 9.87 -1.97
CA ARG A 103 -38.86 9.84 -3.42
C ARG A 103 -38.57 8.40 -3.88
N GLU A 104 -38.71 8.10 -5.16
CA GLU A 104 -38.29 6.80 -5.69
C GLU A 104 -36.77 6.63 -5.56
N VAL A 105 -36.34 5.54 -4.92
CA VAL A 105 -34.93 5.17 -4.73
C VAL A 105 -34.73 3.72 -5.16
N SER A 106 -33.76 3.50 -6.04
CA SER A 106 -33.37 2.15 -6.44
C SER A 106 -32.55 1.45 -5.35
N THR A 107 -32.53 0.13 -5.38
CA THR A 107 -31.69 -0.66 -4.45
C THR A 107 -30.20 -0.37 -4.68
N LEU A 108 -29.77 -0.18 -5.94
CA LEU A 108 -28.39 0.21 -6.28
C LEU A 108 -28.02 1.55 -5.64
N GLU A 109 -28.90 2.55 -5.77
CA GLU A 109 -28.67 3.85 -5.16
C GLU A 109 -28.58 3.75 -3.64
N GLY A 110 -29.52 3.01 -3.02
CA GLY A 110 -29.52 2.77 -1.58
C GLY A 110 -28.20 2.17 -1.08
N VAL A 111 -27.68 1.14 -1.76
CA VAL A 111 -26.39 0.51 -1.41
C VAL A 111 -25.23 1.51 -1.49
N MET A 112 -25.28 2.43 -2.45
CA MET A 112 -24.23 3.41 -2.69
C MET A 112 -24.33 4.67 -1.84
N THR A 113 -25.50 4.99 -1.27
CA THR A 113 -25.74 6.27 -0.57
C THR A 113 -26.23 6.15 0.87
N VAL A 114 -26.61 4.95 1.35
CA VAL A 114 -27.18 4.77 2.70
C VAL A 114 -26.30 3.84 3.52
N LEU A 115 -25.86 4.30 4.69
CA LEU A 115 -25.06 3.48 5.59
C LEU A 115 -25.93 2.36 6.20
N LYS A 116 -25.33 1.18 6.38
CA LYS A 116 -25.98 -0.01 6.96
C LYS A 116 -27.15 -0.52 6.11
N PHE A 117 -27.08 -0.31 4.80
CA PHE A 117 -28.04 -0.82 3.84
C PHE A 117 -27.39 -1.91 2.97
N GLY A 118 -27.87 -3.15 3.07
CA GLY A 118 -27.36 -4.26 2.26
C GLY A 118 -27.95 -5.61 2.64
N GLY A 119 -27.87 -6.59 1.73
CA GLY A 119 -28.41 -7.95 1.93
C GLY A 119 -27.67 -8.81 2.95
N LYS A 120 -26.66 -8.28 3.64
CA LYS A 120 -25.76 -9.02 4.56
C LYS A 120 -26.29 -9.13 6.00
N PHE A 121 -27.48 -8.57 6.30
CA PHE A 121 -28.06 -8.57 7.66
C PHE A 121 -29.03 -9.73 7.94
N GLU A 122 -29.56 -10.39 6.92
CA GLU A 122 -30.45 -11.55 7.07
C GLU A 122 -29.79 -12.82 6.50
N LYS A 123 -30.02 -13.97 7.14
CA LYS A 123 -29.40 -15.30 6.85
C LYS A 123 -29.67 -15.87 5.44
N GLY A 124 -30.32 -15.11 4.55
CA GLY A 124 -30.81 -15.55 3.24
C GLY A 124 -29.84 -15.35 2.07
N ALA A 125 -29.13 -14.22 2.00
CA ALA A 125 -28.35 -13.87 0.80
C ALA A 125 -26.87 -14.29 0.85
N TYR A 126 -26.26 -14.30 2.04
CA TYR A 126 -24.87 -14.73 2.29
C TYR A 126 -24.78 -15.53 3.60
N GLN A 127 -24.23 -16.75 3.55
CA GLN A 127 -24.10 -17.60 4.75
C GLN A 127 -22.87 -17.27 5.61
N THR A 128 -21.78 -16.79 4.98
CA THR A 128 -20.55 -16.34 5.62
C THR A 128 -19.95 -15.23 4.76
N SER A 129 -19.86 -14.00 5.27
CA SER A 129 -19.27 -12.86 4.54
C SER A 129 -18.20 -12.16 5.37
N GLY A 130 -17.21 -11.56 4.71
CA GLY A 130 -16.24 -10.67 5.39
C GLY A 130 -16.86 -9.31 5.74
N GLY A 131 -17.76 -8.80 4.91
CA GLY A 131 -18.40 -7.50 5.07
C GLY A 131 -19.55 -7.49 6.08
N LEU A 132 -19.26 -7.32 7.37
CA LEU A 132 -20.27 -7.43 8.46
C LEU A 132 -21.16 -6.19 8.66
N HIS A 133 -20.87 -5.05 8.03
CA HIS A 133 -21.48 -3.78 8.44
C HIS A 133 -22.39 -3.12 7.40
N GLY A 134 -22.40 -3.56 6.12
CA GLY A 134 -23.20 -2.91 5.08
C GLY A 134 -22.84 -1.44 4.85
N VAL A 135 -21.54 -1.10 5.00
CA VAL A 135 -21.02 0.28 4.98
C VAL A 135 -19.90 0.46 3.94
N GLY A 136 -19.30 -0.63 3.46
CA GLY A 136 -18.06 -0.63 2.66
C GLY A 136 -18.12 0.22 1.39
N VAL A 137 -18.92 -0.20 0.40
CA VAL A 137 -18.99 0.49 -0.90
C VAL A 137 -19.58 1.90 -0.80
N THR A 138 -20.48 2.14 0.17
CA THR A 138 -21.00 3.47 0.50
C THR A 138 -19.89 4.41 0.96
N VAL A 139 -18.98 3.94 1.83
CA VAL A 139 -17.81 4.72 2.27
C VAL A 139 -16.87 4.98 1.10
N VAL A 140 -16.65 4.00 0.23
CA VAL A 140 -15.86 4.20 -1.00
C VAL A 140 -16.45 5.32 -1.84
N ASN A 141 -17.77 5.32 -2.07
CA ASN A 141 -18.45 6.38 -2.80
C ASN A 141 -18.27 7.75 -2.12
N PHE A 142 -18.47 7.83 -0.81
CA PHE A 142 -18.37 9.08 -0.04
C PHE A 142 -16.96 9.67 -0.03
N LEU A 143 -15.92 8.82 -0.05
CA LEU A 143 -14.52 9.23 -0.02
C LEU A 143 -13.89 9.35 -1.43
N SER A 144 -14.69 9.20 -2.48
CA SER A 144 -14.27 9.37 -3.87
C SER A 144 -14.62 10.74 -4.40
N GLU A 145 -13.80 11.29 -5.30
CA GLU A 145 -14.14 12.47 -6.10
C GLU A 145 -15.34 12.16 -7.00
N TRP A 146 -15.29 11.01 -7.67
CA TRP A 146 -16.37 10.43 -8.43
C TRP A 146 -16.36 8.90 -8.32
N CYS A 147 -17.54 8.30 -8.46
CA CYS A 147 -17.73 6.85 -8.52
C CYS A 147 -18.78 6.52 -9.59
N GLU A 148 -18.59 5.44 -10.33
CA GLU A 148 -19.52 4.91 -11.31
C GLU A 148 -19.75 3.42 -11.03
N VAL A 149 -21.00 2.99 -11.09
CA VAL A 149 -21.38 1.59 -10.94
C VAL A 149 -22.20 1.16 -12.14
N GLU A 150 -21.73 0.13 -12.84
CA GLU A 150 -22.42 -0.59 -13.89
C GLU A 150 -22.86 -1.96 -13.36
N VAL A 151 -24.10 -2.36 -13.65
CA VAL A 151 -24.66 -3.63 -13.21
C VAL A 151 -25.31 -4.34 -14.38
N ALA A 152 -24.80 -5.51 -14.73
CA ALA A 152 -25.45 -6.40 -15.69
C ALA A 152 -26.36 -7.36 -14.92
N ARG A 153 -27.68 -7.22 -15.09
CA ARG A 153 -28.69 -8.02 -14.38
C ARG A 153 -30.02 -8.04 -15.12
N ASP A 154 -30.73 -9.17 -15.03
CA ASP A 154 -32.06 -9.38 -15.63
C ASP A 154 -32.09 -9.09 -17.15
N GLY A 155 -31.01 -9.46 -17.86
CA GLY A 155 -30.86 -9.28 -19.30
C GLY A 155 -30.49 -7.86 -19.75
N HIS A 156 -30.19 -6.95 -18.81
CA HIS A 156 -29.93 -5.55 -19.11
C HIS A 156 -28.69 -5.03 -18.38
N LEU A 157 -28.04 -4.03 -18.99
CA LEU A 157 -26.98 -3.26 -18.36
C LEU A 157 -27.60 -2.01 -17.72
N TRP A 158 -27.33 -1.80 -16.43
CA TRP A 158 -27.77 -0.66 -15.66
C TRP A 158 -26.56 0.16 -15.22
N GLN A 159 -26.72 1.46 -15.01
CA GLN A 159 -25.62 2.32 -14.59
C GLN A 159 -26.07 3.49 -13.72
N GLN A 160 -25.26 3.86 -12.74
CA GLN A 160 -25.40 5.09 -11.96
C GLN A 160 -24.04 5.71 -11.67
N GLU A 161 -23.99 7.05 -11.64
CA GLU A 161 -22.80 7.85 -11.37
C GLU A 161 -23.01 8.67 -10.10
N TYR A 162 -21.91 8.95 -9.41
CA TYR A 162 -21.88 9.71 -8.17
C TYR A 162 -20.71 10.69 -8.17
N GLN A 163 -20.91 11.84 -7.54
CA GLN A 163 -19.88 12.83 -7.26
C GLN A 163 -19.82 13.07 -5.76
N ARG A 164 -18.67 12.74 -5.12
CA ARG A 164 -18.48 12.86 -3.67
C ARG A 164 -19.60 12.24 -2.82
N GLY A 165 -20.13 11.10 -3.26
CA GLY A 165 -21.20 10.37 -2.58
C GLY A 165 -22.62 10.76 -2.99
N GLU A 166 -22.80 11.81 -3.81
CA GLU A 166 -24.12 12.25 -4.26
C GLU A 166 -24.42 11.70 -5.66
N PRO A 167 -25.59 11.08 -5.90
CA PRO A 167 -25.96 10.58 -7.22
C PRO A 167 -26.11 11.75 -8.21
N THR A 168 -25.53 11.62 -9.40
CA THR A 168 -25.65 12.66 -10.46
C THR A 168 -26.98 12.54 -11.22
N GLY A 169 -27.68 11.42 -11.06
CA GLY A 169 -28.97 11.12 -11.66
C GLY A 169 -29.52 9.76 -11.19
N PRO A 170 -30.71 9.36 -11.67
CA PRO A 170 -31.31 8.05 -11.35
C PRO A 170 -30.52 6.90 -11.99
N VAL A 171 -30.81 5.66 -11.59
CA VAL A 171 -30.28 4.46 -12.26
C VAL A 171 -30.83 4.38 -13.69
N ARG A 172 -29.93 4.25 -14.66
CA ARG A 172 -30.24 4.24 -16.08
C ARG A 172 -30.07 2.85 -16.67
N LYS A 173 -30.91 2.52 -17.64
CA LYS A 173 -30.80 1.31 -18.46
C LYS A 173 -29.99 1.64 -19.71
N MET A 174 -28.85 0.97 -19.90
CA MET A 174 -27.88 1.26 -20.98
C MET A 174 -28.06 0.37 -22.22
N GLY A 175 -28.83 -0.71 -22.11
CA GLY A 175 -29.10 -1.66 -23.20
C GLY A 175 -29.27 -3.09 -22.70
N THR A 176 -29.32 -4.05 -23.62
CA THR A 176 -29.37 -5.49 -23.26
C THR A 176 -27.98 -6.02 -22.91
N ALA A 177 -27.91 -6.91 -21.93
CA ALA A 177 -26.68 -7.58 -21.51
C ALA A 177 -26.86 -9.10 -21.57
N THR A 178 -25.86 -9.80 -22.14
CA THR A 178 -25.82 -11.27 -22.19
C THR A 178 -25.14 -11.90 -20.96
N THR A 179 -24.45 -11.07 -20.17
CA THR A 179 -23.72 -11.47 -18.96
C THR A 179 -24.38 -10.89 -17.72
N THR A 180 -23.99 -11.38 -16.54
CA THR A 180 -24.31 -10.79 -15.24
C THR A 180 -23.04 -10.31 -14.55
N GLY A 181 -23.18 -9.38 -13.61
CA GLY A 181 -22.05 -8.89 -12.84
C GLY A 181 -22.20 -7.44 -12.36
N THR A 182 -21.23 -7.00 -11.57
CA THR A 182 -21.10 -5.59 -11.16
C THR A 182 -19.71 -5.08 -11.54
N LYS A 183 -19.64 -3.88 -12.10
CA LYS A 183 -18.41 -3.14 -12.33
C LYS A 183 -18.50 -1.82 -11.57
N THR A 184 -17.55 -1.58 -10.68
CA THR A 184 -17.45 -0.35 -9.88
C THR A 184 -16.13 0.33 -10.19
N THR A 185 -16.20 1.57 -10.69
CA THR A 185 -15.02 2.40 -10.95
C THR A 185 -15.07 3.62 -10.04
N PHE A 186 -13.98 3.94 -9.35
CA PHE A 186 -13.94 5.09 -8.44
C PHE A 186 -12.57 5.78 -8.43
N LYS A 187 -12.59 7.10 -8.19
CA LYS A 187 -11.38 7.91 -8.03
C LYS A 187 -11.33 8.51 -6.63
N PRO A 188 -10.32 8.19 -5.80
CA PRO A 188 -10.18 8.75 -4.45
C PRO A 188 -10.14 10.29 -4.44
N ASP A 189 -10.80 10.92 -3.46
CA ASP A 189 -10.86 12.39 -3.39
C ASP A 189 -9.54 13.00 -2.90
N PRO A 190 -8.84 13.81 -3.71
CA PRO A 190 -7.59 14.47 -3.29
C PRO A 190 -7.78 15.49 -2.16
N GLN A 191 -9.01 15.89 -1.83
CA GLN A 191 -9.30 16.70 -0.64
C GLN A 191 -9.13 15.91 0.67
N ILE A 192 -9.23 14.58 0.62
CA ILE A 192 -9.15 13.70 1.79
C ILE A 192 -7.78 13.01 1.82
N PHE A 193 -7.31 12.52 0.67
CA PHE A 193 -6.06 11.77 0.56
C PHE A 193 -4.92 12.68 0.07
N PRO A 194 -3.85 12.89 0.88
CA PRO A 194 -2.68 13.66 0.45
C PRO A 194 -1.93 13.02 -0.72
N GLN A 195 -2.06 11.70 -0.88
CA GLN A 195 -1.52 10.91 -1.97
C GLN A 195 -2.61 9.98 -2.51
N THR A 196 -2.86 10.03 -3.82
CA THR A 196 -3.88 9.21 -4.49
C THR A 196 -3.28 8.10 -5.36
N LYS A 197 -1.97 7.88 -5.29
CA LYS A 197 -1.29 6.83 -6.04
C LYS A 197 -1.35 5.50 -5.31
N PHE A 198 -1.98 4.50 -5.93
CA PHE A 198 -2.00 3.12 -5.46
C PHE A 198 -0.64 2.44 -5.65
N SER A 199 -0.29 1.54 -4.72
CA SER A 199 0.88 0.68 -4.76
C SER A 199 0.51 -0.67 -5.36
N TRP A 200 1.18 -1.02 -6.46
CA TRP A 200 1.05 -2.31 -7.10
C TRP A 200 1.28 -3.47 -6.12
N ASP A 201 2.38 -3.45 -5.37
CA ASP A 201 2.77 -4.56 -4.49
C ASP A 201 1.78 -4.82 -3.37
N ILE A 202 1.20 -3.75 -2.81
CA ILE A 202 0.20 -3.86 -1.74
C ILE A 202 -1.06 -4.55 -2.28
N LEU A 203 -1.58 -4.10 -3.43
CA LEU A 203 -2.78 -4.68 -4.05
C LEU A 203 -2.51 -6.10 -4.58
N ALA A 204 -1.43 -6.30 -5.33
CA ALA A 204 -1.05 -7.59 -5.90
C ALA A 204 -0.96 -8.67 -4.82
N ARG A 205 -0.28 -8.37 -3.70
CA ARG A 205 -0.19 -9.29 -2.56
C ARG A 205 -1.57 -9.64 -2.01
N ARG A 206 -2.41 -8.64 -1.75
CA ARG A 206 -3.75 -8.88 -1.19
C ARG A 206 -4.64 -9.69 -2.14
N LEU A 207 -4.63 -9.37 -3.43
CA LEU A 207 -5.40 -10.08 -4.46
C LEU A 207 -4.94 -11.53 -4.61
N GLN A 208 -3.62 -11.77 -4.57
CA GLN A 208 -3.07 -13.12 -4.58
C GLN A 208 -3.48 -13.93 -3.34
N GLU A 209 -3.43 -13.33 -2.14
CA GLU A 209 -3.93 -13.97 -0.91
C GLU A 209 -5.40 -14.35 -1.02
N LEU A 210 -6.24 -13.46 -1.56
CA LEU A 210 -7.67 -13.75 -1.77
C LEU A 210 -7.89 -14.90 -2.75
N ALA A 211 -7.09 -15.01 -3.81
CA ALA A 211 -7.17 -16.13 -4.75
C ALA A 211 -6.79 -17.46 -4.08
N PHE A 212 -5.80 -17.48 -3.19
CA PHE A 212 -5.47 -18.68 -2.40
C PHE A 212 -6.58 -19.09 -1.44
N LEU A 213 -7.22 -18.13 -0.77
CA LEU A 213 -8.28 -18.38 0.22
C LEU A 213 -9.60 -18.83 -0.43
N ASN A 214 -9.79 -18.52 -1.71
CA ASN A 214 -11.00 -18.85 -2.47
C ASN A 214 -10.64 -19.73 -3.67
N SER A 215 -10.47 -21.02 -3.41
CA SER A 215 -10.08 -22.02 -4.42
C SER A 215 -10.98 -21.96 -5.66
N GLY A 216 -10.35 -21.88 -6.84
CA GLY A 216 -11.02 -21.82 -8.14
C GLY A 216 -11.49 -20.43 -8.56
N VAL A 217 -11.32 -19.39 -7.74
CA VAL A 217 -11.59 -18.00 -8.14
C VAL A 217 -10.41 -17.47 -8.95
N ARG A 218 -10.69 -16.87 -10.10
CA ARG A 218 -9.70 -16.20 -10.95
C ARG A 218 -9.71 -14.71 -10.68
N ILE A 219 -8.59 -14.17 -10.22
CA ILE A 219 -8.41 -12.73 -10.01
C ILE A 219 -7.39 -12.20 -11.01
N VAL A 220 -7.79 -11.20 -11.80
CA VAL A 220 -6.91 -10.52 -12.77
C VAL A 220 -6.60 -9.13 -12.25
N PHE A 221 -5.32 -8.78 -12.16
CA PHE A 221 -4.88 -7.45 -11.71
C PHE A 221 -4.08 -6.76 -12.81
N THR A 222 -4.48 -5.54 -13.18
CA THR A 222 -3.87 -4.78 -14.29
C THR A 222 -3.52 -3.36 -13.86
N ASP A 223 -2.34 -2.89 -14.26
CA ASP A 223 -1.96 -1.48 -14.20
C ASP A 223 -1.96 -0.92 -15.62
N ALA A 224 -2.94 -0.07 -15.92
CA ALA A 224 -3.12 0.50 -17.24
C ALA A 224 -1.97 1.44 -17.63
N SER A 225 -1.23 1.99 -16.66
CA SER A 225 -0.13 2.91 -16.93
C SER A 225 1.13 2.20 -17.42
N SER A 226 1.40 0.99 -16.94
CA SER A 226 2.54 0.18 -17.36
C SER A 226 2.15 -0.90 -18.39
N GLY A 227 0.86 -1.24 -18.47
CA GLY A 227 0.37 -2.42 -19.19
C GLY A 227 0.65 -3.73 -18.45
N GLN A 228 1.21 -3.68 -17.24
CA GLN A 228 1.49 -4.86 -16.44
C GLN A 228 0.17 -5.54 -16.04
N THR A 229 0.09 -6.86 -16.22
CA THR A 229 -1.06 -7.66 -15.83
C THR A 229 -0.58 -8.95 -15.15
N GLU A 230 -1.19 -9.27 -14.01
CA GLU A 230 -1.00 -10.54 -13.28
C GLU A 230 -2.34 -11.26 -13.14
N GLU A 231 -2.31 -12.59 -13.26
CA GLU A 231 -3.46 -13.45 -13.05
C GLU A 231 -3.18 -14.42 -11.90
N TYR A 232 -4.12 -14.50 -10.96
CA TYR A 232 -4.07 -15.39 -9.81
C TYR A 232 -5.24 -16.37 -9.89
N HIS A 233 -4.92 -17.67 -9.93
CA HIS A 233 -5.89 -18.75 -9.95
C HIS A 233 -5.29 -19.99 -9.31
N TYR A 234 -5.87 -20.44 -8.20
CA TYR A 234 -5.33 -21.53 -7.37
C TYR A 234 -6.44 -22.54 -7.07
N GLU A 235 -6.23 -23.79 -7.46
CA GLU A 235 -7.25 -24.84 -7.32
C GLU A 235 -7.13 -25.60 -5.98
N ARG A 236 -5.92 -25.73 -5.43
CA ARG A 236 -5.71 -26.42 -4.14
C ARG A 236 -5.80 -25.46 -2.95
N GLY A 237 -5.91 -24.16 -3.21
CA GLY A 237 -6.20 -23.13 -2.20
C GLY A 237 -5.07 -22.93 -1.19
N VAL A 238 -5.37 -23.06 0.11
CA VAL A 238 -4.40 -22.84 1.19
C VAL A 238 -3.19 -23.79 1.14
N GLU A 239 -3.32 -24.95 0.49
CA GLU A 239 -2.19 -25.85 0.22
C GLU A 239 -1.14 -25.18 -0.67
N GLU A 240 -1.58 -24.65 -1.82
CA GLU A 240 -0.74 -23.87 -2.73
C GLU A 240 -0.25 -22.59 -2.08
N PHE A 241 -1.02 -22.02 -1.14
CA PHE A 241 -0.58 -20.88 -0.38
C PHE A 241 0.62 -21.23 0.51
N VAL A 242 0.59 -22.36 1.22
CA VAL A 242 1.74 -22.82 2.01
C VAL A 242 2.94 -23.14 1.12
N GLU A 243 2.74 -23.76 -0.05
CA GLU A 243 3.82 -24.00 -1.01
C GLU A 243 4.44 -22.68 -1.49
N TRP A 244 3.61 -21.70 -1.82
CA TRP A 244 4.03 -20.36 -2.22
C TRP A 244 4.78 -19.65 -1.08
N LEU A 245 4.26 -19.74 0.15
CA LEU A 245 4.91 -19.27 1.38
C LEU A 245 6.12 -20.12 1.77
N ASN A 246 6.45 -21.21 1.08
CA ASN A 246 7.67 -21.99 1.30
C ASN A 246 8.62 -21.94 0.11
N ARG A 247 8.30 -21.20 -0.96
CA ARG A 247 9.13 -21.11 -2.16
C ARG A 247 10.58 -20.70 -1.89
N SER A 248 10.80 -19.89 -0.84
CA SER A 248 12.11 -19.36 -0.40
C SER A 248 12.80 -20.18 0.69
N SER A 249 12.21 -21.29 1.12
CA SER A 249 12.65 -22.12 2.24
C SER A 249 12.75 -23.60 1.86
N ASP A 250 13.62 -24.36 2.52
CA ASP A 250 13.72 -25.80 2.26
C ASP A 250 12.77 -26.58 3.16
N ALA A 251 11.89 -27.39 2.57
CA ALA A 251 10.94 -28.20 3.32
C ALA A 251 11.65 -29.35 4.05
N VAL A 252 11.26 -29.59 5.31
CA VAL A 252 11.78 -30.68 6.15
C VAL A 252 11.16 -32.03 5.79
N HIS A 253 9.95 -31.99 5.25
CA HIS A 253 9.21 -33.12 4.71
C HIS A 253 8.50 -32.70 3.42
N ALA A 254 8.27 -33.64 2.52
CA ALA A 254 7.84 -33.33 1.15
C ALA A 254 6.38 -32.86 1.06
N ASP A 255 5.52 -33.40 1.92
CA ASP A 255 4.08 -33.20 1.84
C ASP A 255 3.61 -31.96 2.61
N VAL A 256 2.63 -31.24 2.07
CA VAL A 256 1.91 -30.18 2.79
C VAL A 256 0.72 -30.81 3.49
N ILE A 257 0.64 -30.62 4.80
CA ILE A 257 -0.37 -31.24 5.65
C ILE A 257 -1.63 -30.38 5.58
N CYS A 258 -2.71 -30.93 5.03
CA CYS A 258 -3.97 -30.21 4.81
C CYS A 258 -5.14 -30.83 5.58
N LEU A 259 -5.91 -29.97 6.25
CA LEU A 259 -7.08 -30.31 7.03
C LEU A 259 -8.25 -29.39 6.60
N LYS A 260 -9.32 -30.00 6.09
CA LYS A 260 -10.58 -29.31 5.78
C LYS A 260 -11.73 -29.97 6.53
N GLY A 261 -12.66 -29.16 7.03
CA GLY A 261 -13.84 -29.67 7.72
C GLY A 261 -14.80 -28.57 8.13
N GLU A 262 -15.95 -29.00 8.64
CA GLU A 262 -16.97 -28.11 9.19
C GLU A 262 -17.64 -28.80 10.38
N THR A 263 -17.89 -28.06 11.45
CA THR A 263 -18.62 -28.52 12.62
C THR A 263 -19.31 -27.33 13.28
N GLU A 264 -20.58 -27.51 13.67
CA GLU A 264 -21.35 -26.47 14.38
C GLU A 264 -21.40 -25.11 13.64
N GLY A 265 -21.39 -25.12 12.29
CA GLY A 265 -21.41 -23.92 11.48
C GLY A 265 -20.08 -23.15 11.41
N VAL A 266 -19.00 -23.74 11.93
CA VAL A 266 -17.63 -23.27 11.76
C VAL A 266 -16.92 -24.18 10.77
N ALA A 267 -16.55 -23.64 9.61
CA ALA A 267 -15.73 -24.34 8.64
C ALA A 267 -14.26 -23.94 8.78
N TRP A 268 -13.35 -24.84 8.47
CA TRP A 268 -11.91 -24.57 8.48
C TRP A 268 -11.21 -25.19 7.28
N ASP A 269 -10.20 -24.47 6.81
CA ASP A 269 -9.26 -24.90 5.78
C ASP A 269 -7.85 -24.53 6.26
N ILE A 270 -7.11 -25.53 6.72
CA ILE A 270 -5.82 -25.37 7.38
C ILE A 270 -4.78 -26.15 6.60
N ALA A 271 -3.71 -25.48 6.19
CA ALA A 271 -2.53 -26.12 5.62
C ALA A 271 -1.29 -25.76 6.44
N LEU A 272 -0.36 -26.71 6.58
CA LEU A 272 0.92 -26.46 7.24
C LEU A 272 2.05 -27.33 6.67
N GLN A 273 3.27 -26.82 6.72
CA GLN A 273 4.49 -27.55 6.37
C GLN A 273 5.67 -26.99 7.16
N TYR A 274 6.55 -27.88 7.62
CA TYR A 274 7.79 -27.47 8.29
C TYR A 274 8.91 -27.23 7.28
N THR A 275 9.66 -26.16 7.48
CA THR A 275 10.84 -25.79 6.69
C THR A 275 12.11 -25.83 7.54
N SER A 276 13.27 -25.58 6.95
CA SER A 276 14.55 -25.41 7.64
C SER A 276 14.65 -24.11 8.44
N ASP A 277 13.67 -23.19 8.30
CA ASP A 277 13.69 -21.88 8.94
C ASP A 277 13.61 -21.96 10.47
N PHE A 278 14.00 -20.86 11.11
CA PHE A 278 14.02 -20.70 12.57
C PHE A 278 12.88 -19.81 13.09
N THR A 279 11.85 -19.58 12.28
CA THR A 279 10.72 -18.68 12.58
C THR A 279 9.41 -19.41 12.46
N GLU A 280 8.47 -19.05 13.33
CA GLU A 280 7.06 -19.39 13.14
C GLU A 280 6.48 -18.43 12.09
N ASN A 281 5.88 -18.99 11.03
CA ASN A 281 5.18 -18.24 9.99
C ASN A 281 3.72 -18.71 9.93
N VAL A 282 2.85 -18.09 10.73
CA VAL A 282 1.43 -18.43 10.80
C VAL A 282 0.60 -17.28 10.25
N HIS A 283 -0.05 -17.53 9.12
CA HIS A 283 -1.05 -16.65 8.54
C HIS A 283 -2.43 -17.13 8.97
N SER A 284 -3.30 -16.22 9.41
CA SER A 284 -4.63 -16.61 9.89
C SER A 284 -5.71 -15.68 9.37
N TYR A 285 -6.85 -16.28 9.04
CA TYR A 285 -7.95 -15.61 8.37
C TYR A 285 -9.30 -16.05 8.93
N VAL A 286 -10.24 -15.11 9.04
CA VAL A 286 -11.64 -15.36 9.38
C VAL A 286 -12.50 -14.71 8.30
N ASN A 287 -13.29 -15.50 7.56
CA ASN A 287 -14.08 -15.01 6.43
C ASN A 287 -13.26 -14.13 5.45
N ASN A 288 -12.06 -14.60 5.06
CA ASN A 288 -11.09 -13.90 4.19
C ASN A 288 -10.44 -12.63 4.78
N ILE A 289 -10.79 -12.25 6.02
CA ILE A 289 -10.16 -11.13 6.73
C ILE A 289 -8.94 -11.62 7.48
N SER A 290 -7.81 -10.95 7.29
CA SER A 290 -6.55 -11.28 7.98
C SER A 290 -6.65 -10.95 9.47
N THR A 291 -6.41 -11.95 10.31
CA THR A 291 -6.32 -11.80 11.77
C THR A 291 -4.86 -11.83 12.19
N ASN A 292 -4.12 -10.76 11.89
CA ASN A 292 -2.68 -10.65 12.17
C ASN A 292 -2.31 -10.72 13.66
N GLU A 293 -3.23 -10.38 14.57
CA GLU A 293 -3.08 -10.57 16.02
C GLU A 293 -3.52 -11.96 16.50
N GLY A 294 -3.99 -12.81 15.58
CA GLY A 294 -4.47 -14.16 15.84
C GLY A 294 -5.88 -14.20 16.40
N GLY A 295 -6.08 -14.92 17.50
CA GLY A 295 -7.39 -15.12 18.10
C GLY A 295 -7.61 -16.56 18.54
N THR A 296 -8.87 -16.87 18.84
CA THR A 296 -9.30 -18.17 19.38
C THR A 296 -9.02 -19.34 18.43
N HIS A 297 -9.16 -19.16 17.11
CA HIS A 297 -8.78 -20.16 16.11
C HIS A 297 -7.27 -20.47 16.11
N VAL A 298 -6.42 -19.46 16.25
CA VAL A 298 -4.97 -19.63 16.29
C VAL A 298 -4.51 -20.25 17.62
N SER A 299 -5.10 -19.85 18.76
CA SER A 299 -4.77 -20.46 20.05
C SER A 299 -5.14 -21.94 20.08
N GLY A 300 -6.30 -22.29 19.51
CA GLY A 300 -6.74 -23.67 19.38
C GLY A 300 -5.80 -24.51 18.52
N PHE A 301 -5.43 -23.99 17.34
CA PHE A 301 -4.43 -24.61 16.46
C PHE A 301 -3.10 -24.87 17.17
N ARG A 302 -2.51 -23.84 17.81
CA ARG A 302 -1.22 -23.95 18.51
C ARG A 302 -1.25 -24.96 19.65
N SER A 303 -2.34 -24.99 20.41
CA SER A 303 -2.56 -25.91 21.53
C SER A 303 -2.68 -27.36 21.06
N ALA A 304 -3.41 -27.60 19.98
CA ALA A 304 -3.55 -28.93 19.38
C ALA A 304 -2.24 -29.44 18.77
N LEU A 305 -1.53 -28.59 18.00
CA LEU A 305 -0.24 -28.91 17.40
C LEU A 305 0.79 -29.35 18.46
N THR A 306 0.94 -28.53 19.51
CA THR A 306 1.91 -28.78 20.59
C THR A 306 1.61 -30.08 21.32
N ARG A 307 0.34 -30.35 21.65
CA ARG A 307 -0.05 -31.58 22.36
C ARG A 307 0.11 -32.82 21.49
N SER A 308 -0.24 -32.75 20.21
CA SER A 308 -0.20 -33.90 19.29
C SER A 308 1.23 -34.33 19.00
N LEU A 309 2.10 -33.39 18.65
CA LEU A 309 3.51 -33.67 18.39
C LEU A 309 4.23 -34.15 19.64
N ASN A 310 3.95 -33.55 20.81
CA ASN A 310 4.56 -34.00 22.05
C ASN A 310 4.10 -35.40 22.47
N SER A 311 2.83 -35.74 22.25
CA SER A 311 2.31 -37.07 22.55
C SER A 311 2.95 -38.13 21.65
N TYR A 312 3.06 -37.84 20.35
CA TYR A 312 3.73 -38.73 19.40
C TYR A 312 5.21 -38.92 19.73
N GLY A 313 5.98 -37.83 19.94
CA GLY A 313 7.41 -37.91 20.23
C GLY A 313 7.75 -38.67 21.52
N LYS A 314 6.88 -38.59 22.55
CA LYS A 314 6.97 -39.40 23.77
C LYS A 314 6.67 -40.88 23.48
N LYS A 315 5.58 -41.17 22.75
CA LYS A 315 5.15 -42.53 22.41
C LYS A 315 6.21 -43.27 21.59
N THR A 316 6.88 -42.58 20.67
CA THR A 316 7.93 -43.16 19.81
C THR A 316 9.33 -43.14 20.44
N GLY A 317 9.48 -42.59 21.65
CA GLY A 317 10.78 -42.50 22.33
C GLY A 317 11.82 -41.61 21.64
N ILE A 318 11.40 -40.65 20.81
CA ILE A 318 12.32 -39.72 20.13
C ILE A 318 12.85 -38.69 21.14
N TYR A 319 12.00 -38.27 22.07
CA TYR A 319 12.44 -37.42 23.17
C TYR A 319 13.22 -38.25 24.18
N LYS A 320 14.47 -37.87 24.41
CA LYS A 320 15.29 -38.39 25.50
C LYS A 320 14.99 -37.58 26.76
N ASP A 321 15.88 -36.66 27.13
CA ASP A 321 15.78 -35.90 28.38
C ASP A 321 15.16 -34.51 28.19
N LEU A 322 15.07 -34.04 26.94
CA LEU A 322 14.57 -32.71 26.61
C LEU A 322 13.28 -32.82 25.80
N ILE A 323 12.18 -32.37 26.40
CA ILE A 323 10.87 -32.29 25.74
C ILE A 323 10.74 -30.88 25.14
N PRO A 324 10.46 -30.76 23.83
CA PRO A 324 10.18 -29.49 23.19
C PRO A 324 8.99 -28.75 23.84
N THR A 325 9.17 -27.46 24.09
CA THR A 325 8.10 -26.53 24.47
C THR A 325 7.24 -26.16 23.26
N GLY A 326 6.13 -25.45 23.45
CA GLY A 326 5.28 -25.01 22.34
C GLY A 326 6.05 -24.15 21.32
N ASP A 327 6.95 -23.30 21.78
CA ASP A 327 7.76 -22.45 20.89
C ASP A 327 8.74 -23.29 20.07
N ASP A 328 9.37 -24.30 20.70
CA ASP A 328 10.28 -25.23 20.02
C ASP A 328 9.54 -26.04 18.93
N VAL A 329 8.30 -26.42 19.19
CA VAL A 329 7.45 -27.17 18.24
C VAL A 329 7.02 -26.30 17.06
N ARG A 330 6.87 -24.99 17.25
CA ARG A 330 6.46 -24.05 16.18
C ARG A 330 7.64 -23.46 15.42
N GLU A 331 8.88 -23.73 15.83
CA GLU A 331 10.04 -23.27 15.08
C GLU A 331 10.03 -23.83 13.65
N GLY A 332 10.08 -22.94 12.65
CA GLY A 332 10.11 -23.29 11.24
C GLY A 332 8.81 -23.89 10.70
N ILE A 333 7.68 -23.68 11.35
CA ILE A 333 6.38 -24.00 10.77
C ILE A 333 5.93 -22.86 9.86
N THR A 334 5.48 -23.20 8.65
CA THR A 334 4.64 -22.33 7.84
C THR A 334 3.22 -22.89 7.87
N ALA A 335 2.25 -22.09 8.29
CA ALA A 335 0.85 -22.51 8.35
C ALA A 335 -0.10 -21.41 7.91
N VAL A 336 -1.17 -21.81 7.22
CA VAL A 336 -2.31 -20.96 6.89
C VAL A 336 -3.52 -21.53 7.62
N VAL A 337 -4.13 -20.73 8.51
CA VAL A 337 -5.30 -21.08 9.31
C VAL A 337 -6.48 -20.24 8.85
N SER A 338 -7.28 -20.75 7.91
CA SER A 338 -8.49 -20.08 7.43
C SER A 338 -9.72 -20.70 8.08
N VAL A 339 -10.55 -19.88 8.72
CA VAL A 339 -11.84 -20.32 9.27
C VAL A 339 -12.98 -19.48 8.71
N ARG A 340 -14.15 -20.11 8.59
CA ARG A 340 -15.40 -19.44 8.21
C ARG A 340 -16.37 -19.55 9.37
N VAL A 341 -16.85 -18.40 9.82
CA VAL A 341 -17.70 -18.25 11.00
C VAL A 341 -18.91 -17.42 10.58
N ALA A 342 -20.12 -17.87 10.90
CA ALA A 342 -21.35 -17.17 10.54
C ALA A 342 -21.46 -15.80 11.24
N GLU A 343 -21.15 -15.75 12.54
CA GLU A 343 -21.23 -14.54 13.38
C GLU A 343 -19.87 -14.28 14.07
N PRO A 344 -18.86 -13.80 13.33
CA PRO A 344 -17.54 -13.55 13.90
C PRO A 344 -17.56 -12.32 14.81
N GLN A 345 -17.00 -12.48 16.01
CA GLN A 345 -16.80 -11.43 17.00
C GLN A 345 -15.32 -11.08 17.06
N PHE A 346 -14.97 -9.86 16.68
CA PHE A 346 -13.60 -9.38 16.73
C PHE A 346 -13.34 -8.49 17.94
N GLU A 347 -12.12 -8.56 18.48
CA GLU A 347 -11.64 -7.58 19.47
C GLU A 347 -11.33 -6.26 18.75
N GLY A 348 -12.23 -5.28 18.88
CA GLY A 348 -12.06 -3.94 18.28
C GLY A 348 -12.42 -3.85 16.78
N GLN A 349 -12.42 -2.62 16.25
CA GLN A 349 -12.93 -2.33 14.90
C GLN A 349 -12.00 -2.80 13.77
N THR A 350 -10.70 -2.91 14.03
CA THR A 350 -9.70 -3.29 13.02
C THR A 350 -9.80 -4.76 12.59
N LYS A 351 -10.69 -5.56 13.21
CA LYS A 351 -10.93 -6.98 12.92
C LYS A 351 -9.66 -7.83 12.92
N THR A 352 -8.68 -7.46 13.76
CA THR A 352 -7.33 -8.07 13.77
C THR A 352 -7.26 -9.33 14.62
N LYS A 353 -8.21 -9.55 15.53
CA LYS A 353 -8.22 -10.67 16.47
C LYS A 353 -9.61 -11.25 16.70
N LEU A 354 -9.75 -12.57 16.56
CA LEU A 354 -11.02 -13.29 16.79
C LEU A 354 -11.26 -13.59 18.28
N GLY A 355 -12.47 -13.33 18.77
CA GLY A 355 -12.90 -13.49 20.16
C GLY A 355 -13.90 -14.62 20.43
N ASN A 356 -14.42 -15.31 19.40
CA ASN A 356 -15.38 -16.42 19.56
C ASN A 356 -14.76 -17.61 20.31
N SER A 357 -15.14 -17.82 21.57
CA SER A 357 -14.55 -18.85 22.44
C SER A 357 -14.81 -20.29 21.96
N GLU A 358 -15.95 -20.53 21.34
CA GLU A 358 -16.36 -21.80 20.77
C GLU A 358 -15.47 -22.24 19.59
N VAL A 359 -14.93 -21.28 18.84
CA VAL A 359 -14.01 -21.59 17.72
C VAL A 359 -12.71 -22.22 18.23
N GLU A 360 -12.22 -21.83 19.42
CA GLU A 360 -11.01 -22.41 19.99
C GLU A 360 -11.17 -23.91 20.25
N SER A 361 -12.27 -24.34 20.86
CA SER A 361 -12.51 -25.75 21.21
C SER A 361 -12.74 -26.61 19.96
N ILE A 362 -13.45 -26.08 18.96
CA ILE A 362 -13.70 -26.73 17.67
C ILE A 362 -12.37 -26.96 16.94
N ILE A 363 -11.57 -25.91 16.72
CA ILE A 363 -10.29 -26.02 16.00
C ILE A 363 -9.31 -26.91 16.76
N THR A 364 -9.28 -26.79 18.10
CA THR A 364 -8.43 -27.64 18.94
C THR A 364 -8.73 -29.13 18.74
N SER A 365 -10.01 -29.49 18.71
CA SER A 365 -10.45 -30.89 18.57
C SER A 365 -10.18 -31.41 17.17
N ALA A 366 -10.55 -30.64 16.14
CA ALA A 366 -10.35 -30.99 14.74
C ALA A 366 -8.87 -31.21 14.40
N VAL A 367 -8.01 -30.27 14.77
CA VAL A 367 -6.55 -30.35 14.52
C VAL A 367 -5.93 -31.50 15.32
N GLY A 368 -6.37 -31.71 16.57
CA GLY A 368 -5.84 -32.77 17.43
C GLY A 368 -6.15 -34.18 16.91
N GLU A 369 -7.39 -34.43 16.52
CA GLU A 369 -7.81 -35.71 15.94
C GLU A 369 -7.07 -35.99 14.62
N PHE A 370 -7.05 -34.99 13.73
CA PHE A 370 -6.40 -35.12 12.44
C PHE A 370 -4.89 -35.37 12.55
N LEU A 371 -4.17 -34.56 13.34
CA LEU A 371 -2.73 -34.75 13.52
C LEU A 371 -2.41 -36.08 14.20
N GLY A 372 -3.24 -36.51 15.16
CA GLY A 372 -3.08 -37.82 15.79
C GLY A 372 -3.09 -38.97 14.77
N LYS A 373 -4.03 -38.92 13.81
CA LYS A 373 -4.11 -39.89 12.71
C LYS A 373 -2.96 -39.74 11.71
N TYR A 374 -2.72 -38.52 11.24
CA TYR A 374 -1.71 -38.23 10.23
C TYR A 374 -0.31 -38.67 10.67
N LEU A 375 0.08 -38.41 11.92
CA LEU A 375 1.42 -38.75 12.43
C LEU A 375 1.66 -40.27 12.48
N GLU A 376 0.61 -41.07 12.71
CA GLU A 376 0.69 -42.54 12.68
C GLU A 376 0.73 -43.08 11.24
N GLU A 377 -0.01 -42.46 10.31
CA GLU A 377 -0.04 -42.84 8.90
C GLU A 377 1.23 -42.43 8.12
N HIS A 378 1.91 -41.36 8.56
CA HIS A 378 3.07 -40.76 7.88
C HIS A 378 4.32 -40.72 8.77
N PRO A 379 4.87 -41.88 9.20
CA PRO A 379 5.91 -41.94 10.23
C PRO A 379 7.22 -41.27 9.82
N LYS A 380 7.52 -41.17 8.52
CA LYS A 380 8.72 -40.47 8.01
C LYS A 380 8.63 -38.96 8.24
N SER A 381 7.53 -38.33 7.79
CA SER A 381 7.27 -36.90 7.99
C SER A 381 7.14 -36.59 9.48
N ALA A 382 6.38 -37.40 10.22
CA ALA A 382 6.21 -37.27 11.66
C ALA A 382 7.55 -37.27 12.42
N LYS A 383 8.45 -38.20 12.09
CA LYS A 383 9.79 -38.27 12.70
C LYS A 383 10.62 -37.03 12.38
N ALA A 384 10.60 -36.56 11.13
CA ALA A 384 11.36 -35.37 10.72
C ALA A 384 10.88 -34.11 11.46
N ILE A 385 9.55 -33.91 11.57
CA ILE A 385 8.93 -32.79 12.29
C ILE A 385 9.33 -32.82 13.78
N VAL A 386 9.17 -33.98 14.44
CA VAL A 386 9.50 -34.11 15.86
C VAL A 386 10.99 -33.92 16.13
N GLN A 387 11.86 -34.42 15.24
CA GLN A 387 13.31 -34.21 15.34
C GLN A 387 13.69 -32.74 15.20
N LYS A 388 13.03 -31.98 14.32
CA LYS A 388 13.24 -30.53 14.21
C LYS A 388 12.91 -29.83 15.53
N GLY A 389 11.79 -30.17 16.18
CA GLY A 389 11.44 -29.61 17.49
C GLY A 389 12.48 -29.94 18.58
N VAL A 390 13.11 -31.12 18.54
CA VAL A 390 14.22 -31.45 19.46
C VAL A 390 15.44 -30.57 19.21
N LEU A 391 15.83 -30.38 17.94
CA LEU A 391 16.95 -29.52 17.58
C LEU A 391 16.70 -28.06 18.00
N ALA A 392 15.47 -27.57 17.86
CA ALA A 392 15.06 -26.25 18.34
C ALA A 392 15.21 -26.15 19.87
N ALA A 393 14.74 -27.15 20.62
CA ALA A 393 14.88 -27.18 22.08
C ALA A 393 16.35 -27.22 22.55
N GLU A 394 17.20 -27.99 21.86
CA GLU A 394 18.64 -28.04 22.11
C GLU A 394 19.29 -26.67 21.84
N ALA A 395 18.96 -26.06 20.70
CA ALA A 395 19.45 -24.73 20.30
C ALA A 395 19.01 -23.65 21.31
N ARG A 396 17.75 -23.64 21.74
CA ARG A 396 17.26 -22.74 22.79
C ARG A 396 18.06 -22.90 24.09
N THR A 397 18.35 -24.12 24.49
CA THR A 397 19.13 -24.40 25.70
C THR A 397 20.59 -23.90 25.54
N ALA A 398 21.18 -24.04 24.36
CA ALA A 398 22.50 -23.49 24.05
C ALA A 398 22.51 -21.95 24.04
N ALA A 399 21.48 -21.32 23.44
CA ALA A 399 21.32 -19.88 23.42
C ALA A 399 21.12 -19.32 24.84
N GLN A 400 20.34 -19.98 25.70
CA GLN A 400 20.19 -19.62 27.11
C GLN A 400 21.54 -19.65 27.85
N LYS A 401 22.39 -20.67 27.60
CA LYS A 401 23.75 -20.72 28.16
C LYS A 401 24.63 -19.58 27.63
N ALA A 402 24.56 -19.27 26.34
CA ALA A 402 25.31 -18.16 25.74
C ALA A 402 24.87 -16.79 26.32
N LYS A 403 23.56 -16.57 26.47
CA LYS A 403 22.97 -15.40 27.14
C LYS A 403 23.43 -15.31 28.61
N ALA A 404 23.46 -16.43 29.33
CA ALA A 404 23.96 -16.48 30.70
C ALA A 404 25.44 -16.08 30.78
N LEU A 405 26.31 -16.57 29.89
CA LEU A 405 27.71 -16.16 29.82
C LEU A 405 27.89 -14.66 29.53
N LEU A 406 27.02 -14.08 28.68
CA LEU A 406 26.99 -12.63 28.44
C LEU A 406 26.57 -11.84 29.69
N ARG A 407 25.71 -12.41 30.55
CA ARG A 407 25.31 -11.82 31.84
C ARG A 407 26.41 -11.96 32.90
N GLU A 408 27.05 -13.13 33.01
CA GLU A 408 28.08 -13.42 34.02
C GLU A 408 29.33 -12.54 33.85
N ARG A 409 29.68 -12.15 32.62
CA ARG A 409 30.73 -11.15 32.36
C ARG A 409 30.41 -9.76 32.94
N LYS A 410 29.17 -9.45 33.33
CA LYS A 410 28.80 -8.23 34.07
C LYS A 410 28.95 -8.37 35.59
N GLY A 411 29.10 -9.58 36.13
CA GLY A 411 28.97 -9.87 37.57
C GLY A 411 30.28 -9.96 38.37
N ALA A 412 31.45 -10.09 37.74
CA ALA A 412 32.72 -10.29 38.46
C ALA A 412 33.79 -9.26 38.05
N LEU A 413 34.01 -8.26 38.92
CA LEU A 413 35.26 -7.50 39.09
C LEU A 413 35.97 -6.88 37.86
N SER A 414 35.28 -6.62 36.75
CA SER A 414 35.78 -5.73 35.69
C SER A 414 34.82 -4.57 35.47
N GLY A 415 35.34 -3.34 35.38
CA GLY A 415 34.56 -2.16 35.05
C GLY A 415 33.75 -2.37 33.77
N GLY A 416 32.52 -1.84 33.74
CA GLY A 416 31.51 -2.09 32.71
C GLY A 416 32.08 -2.20 31.29
N GLY A 417 32.06 -3.43 30.75
CA GLY A 417 32.65 -3.81 29.46
C GLY A 417 31.88 -3.28 28.24
N LEU A 418 31.92 -1.96 28.06
CA LEU A 418 31.56 -1.31 26.80
C LEU A 418 32.45 -1.83 25.67
N PRO A 419 31.95 -1.93 24.42
CA PRO A 419 32.80 -2.30 23.29
C PRO A 419 33.97 -1.32 23.16
N GLY A 420 35.20 -1.82 22.99
CA GLY A 420 36.40 -0.95 22.94
C GLY A 420 36.41 0.06 21.78
N LYS A 421 35.58 -0.19 20.75
CA LYS A 421 35.39 0.70 19.59
C LYS A 421 34.25 1.72 19.76
N LEU A 422 33.45 1.60 20.82
CA LEU A 422 32.37 2.54 21.09
C LEU A 422 32.95 3.89 21.54
N ARG A 423 32.58 4.94 20.82
CA ARG A 423 32.87 6.32 21.18
C ARG A 423 31.62 6.86 21.89
N ASP A 424 31.57 6.70 23.22
CA ASP A 424 30.36 7.02 23.99
C ASP A 424 30.10 8.54 24.09
N CYS A 425 28.89 8.92 24.50
CA CYS A 425 28.50 10.29 24.84
C CYS A 425 28.76 10.58 26.33
N THR A 426 28.80 11.86 26.71
CA THR A 426 29.06 12.24 28.12
C THR A 426 27.81 12.21 29.00
N SER A 427 26.63 12.43 28.42
CA SER A 427 25.34 12.41 29.11
C SER A 427 24.92 10.97 29.44
N LYS A 428 24.17 10.85 30.53
CA LYS A 428 23.48 9.62 30.96
C LYS A 428 21.96 9.77 30.91
N ASP A 429 21.46 10.90 30.41
CA ASP A 429 20.04 11.17 30.20
C ASP A 429 19.57 10.40 28.96
N VAL A 430 19.05 9.20 29.19
CA VAL A 430 18.71 8.22 28.15
C VAL A 430 17.82 8.82 27.06
N ASP A 431 16.83 9.63 27.45
CA ASP A 431 15.81 10.21 26.56
C ASP A 431 16.41 11.17 25.51
N LYS A 432 17.63 11.68 25.75
CA LYS A 432 18.36 12.52 24.79
C LYS A 432 19.49 11.79 24.10
N CYS A 433 19.96 10.67 24.67
CA CYS A 433 21.12 9.97 24.18
C CYS A 433 20.82 9.19 22.90
N GLU A 434 21.73 9.29 21.93
CA GLU A 434 21.61 8.71 20.59
C GLU A 434 22.84 7.85 20.28
N LEU A 435 22.64 6.70 19.64
CA LEU A 435 23.70 5.82 19.18
C LEU A 435 23.68 5.74 17.66
N TYR A 436 24.76 6.16 17.01
CA TYR A 436 24.94 6.02 15.57
C TYR A 436 25.76 4.77 15.24
N LEU A 437 25.17 3.86 14.47
CA LEU A 437 25.84 2.72 13.87
C LEU A 437 26.38 3.15 12.50
N VAL A 438 27.70 3.20 12.36
CA VAL A 438 28.35 3.80 11.19
C VAL A 438 29.15 2.76 10.41
N GLU A 439 29.08 2.83 9.10
CA GLU A 439 29.84 1.96 8.20
C GLU A 439 31.33 2.30 8.19
N GLY A 440 32.15 1.41 8.75
CA GLY A 440 33.61 1.52 8.73
C GLY A 440 34.20 2.61 9.63
N ASP A 441 35.53 2.57 9.75
CA ASP A 441 36.28 3.51 10.59
C ASP A 441 36.40 4.91 9.93
N SER A 442 36.26 5.01 8.60
CA SER A 442 36.35 6.28 7.86
C SER A 442 35.14 7.19 8.16
N ALA A 443 33.92 6.73 7.84
CA ALA A 443 32.71 7.47 8.19
C ALA A 443 32.57 7.60 9.73
N GLY A 444 33.02 6.61 10.50
CA GLY A 444 33.09 6.70 11.96
C GLY A 444 34.01 7.83 12.48
N GLY A 445 35.06 8.16 11.73
CA GLY A 445 35.95 9.29 12.00
C GLY A 445 35.27 10.64 11.76
N SER A 446 34.66 10.83 10.59
CA SER A 446 33.90 12.05 10.25
C SER A 446 32.72 12.27 11.21
N ALA A 447 31.99 11.20 11.53
CA ALA A 447 30.90 11.22 12.50
C ALA A 447 31.38 11.59 13.91
N GLU A 448 32.53 11.07 14.37
CA GLU A 448 33.09 11.48 15.65
C GLU A 448 33.51 12.96 15.69
N GLY A 449 34.02 13.47 14.58
CA GLY A 449 34.39 14.88 14.44
C GLY A 449 33.17 15.81 14.48
N GLY A 450 32.06 15.41 13.85
CA GLY A 450 30.85 16.22 13.72
C GLY A 450 29.84 16.07 14.86
N ARG A 451 29.91 14.99 15.66
CA ARG A 451 28.88 14.68 16.67
C ARG A 451 28.76 15.72 17.78
N LEU A 452 27.56 15.82 18.31
CA LEU A 452 27.26 16.48 19.57
C LEU A 452 27.65 15.54 20.73
N ARG A 453 28.92 15.62 21.13
CA ARG A 453 29.54 14.73 22.15
C ARG A 453 28.77 14.60 23.46
N GLU A 454 27.94 15.59 23.78
CA GLU A 454 27.10 15.58 24.96
C GLU A 454 26.16 14.36 24.97
N TYR A 455 25.48 14.07 23.87
CA TYR A 455 24.44 13.04 23.84
C TYR A 455 24.52 12.09 22.63
N GLN A 456 25.47 12.27 21.71
CA GLN A 456 25.64 11.38 20.55
C GLN A 456 26.84 10.45 20.70
N ALA A 457 26.59 9.15 20.68
CA ALA A 457 27.59 8.08 20.68
C ALA A 457 27.76 7.50 19.27
N ILE A 458 28.97 7.08 18.92
CA ILE A 458 29.29 6.48 17.61
C ILE A 458 29.84 5.06 17.82
N LEU A 459 29.27 4.09 17.11
CA LEU A 459 29.75 2.72 17.05
C LEU A 459 30.10 2.36 15.59
N PRO A 460 31.39 2.40 15.21
CA PRO A 460 31.84 1.95 13.90
C PRO A 460 31.68 0.43 13.74
N LEU A 461 31.16 0.00 12.60
CA LEU A 461 30.98 -1.40 12.23
C LEU A 461 32.00 -1.79 11.16
N ARG A 462 32.68 -2.93 11.36
CA ARG A 462 33.72 -3.39 10.43
C ARG A 462 33.21 -4.53 9.56
N GLY A 463 33.23 -4.32 8.25
CA GLY A 463 32.76 -5.29 7.28
C GLY A 463 31.25 -5.53 7.36
N LYS A 464 30.78 -6.56 6.64
CA LYS A 464 29.37 -6.92 6.58
C LYS A 464 28.98 -7.70 7.83
N ILE A 465 27.86 -7.32 8.44
CA ILE A 465 27.30 -8.02 9.60
C ILE A 465 26.80 -9.41 9.18
N ILE A 466 26.82 -10.37 10.12
CA ILE A 466 26.27 -11.71 9.88
C ILE A 466 24.78 -11.61 9.54
N ASN A 467 24.34 -12.35 8.51
CA ASN A 467 22.93 -12.46 8.19
C ASN A 467 22.21 -13.23 9.31
N ALA A 468 21.49 -12.48 10.16
CA ALA A 468 20.75 -13.00 11.31
C ALA A 468 19.48 -13.78 10.93
N TYR A 469 19.07 -13.75 9.65
CA TYR A 469 17.96 -14.55 9.14
C TYR A 469 18.40 -15.99 8.87
N LYS A 470 19.50 -16.18 8.12
CA LYS A 470 20.05 -17.51 7.78
C LYS A 470 20.75 -18.21 8.94
N SER A 471 21.14 -17.45 9.96
CA SER A 471 22.00 -17.95 11.02
C SER A 471 21.18 -18.28 12.27
N ARG A 472 21.50 -19.42 12.88
CA ARG A 472 20.98 -19.78 14.20
C ARG A 472 21.35 -18.73 15.26
N GLU A 473 20.49 -18.57 16.26
CA GLU A 473 20.64 -17.54 17.30
C GLU A 473 22.00 -17.64 18.02
N ASP A 474 22.47 -18.86 18.35
CA ASP A 474 23.78 -19.08 18.98
C ASP A 474 24.96 -18.56 18.14
N LYS A 475 24.93 -18.77 16.82
CA LYS A 475 25.95 -18.24 15.89
C LYS A 475 25.88 -16.73 15.76
N VAL A 476 24.67 -16.16 15.73
CA VAL A 476 24.47 -14.70 15.69
C VAL A 476 25.04 -14.06 16.95
N LEU A 477 24.80 -14.66 18.12
CA LEU A 477 25.31 -14.17 19.41
C LEU A 477 26.81 -14.39 19.61
N ALA A 478 27.43 -15.29 18.83
CA ALA A 478 28.88 -15.47 18.84
C ALA A 478 29.63 -14.37 18.05
N ASN A 479 28.94 -13.67 17.13
CA ASN A 479 29.55 -12.63 16.28
C ASN A 479 29.94 -11.38 17.08
N GLU A 480 31.16 -10.87 16.86
CA GLU A 480 31.72 -9.75 17.62
C GLU A 480 31.00 -8.41 17.38
N GLU A 481 30.61 -8.14 16.12
CA GLU A 481 29.89 -6.93 15.74
C GLU A 481 28.50 -6.90 16.40
N VAL A 482 27.77 -8.00 16.31
CA VAL A 482 26.46 -8.18 16.97
C VAL A 482 26.57 -8.01 18.48
N ARG A 483 27.55 -8.66 19.12
CA ARG A 483 27.79 -8.51 20.56
C ARG A 483 28.12 -7.08 20.95
N SER A 484 28.85 -6.37 20.10
CA SER A 484 29.19 -4.95 20.32
C SER A 484 27.94 -4.08 20.30
N VAL A 485 27.04 -4.29 19.33
CA VAL A 485 25.75 -3.58 19.23
C VAL A 485 24.88 -3.88 20.46
N ILE A 486 24.72 -5.15 20.84
CA ILE A 486 23.92 -5.56 22.00
C ILE A 486 24.46 -4.92 23.29
N SER A 487 25.78 -4.93 23.48
CA SER A 487 26.44 -4.35 24.65
C SER A 487 26.32 -2.82 24.67
N ALA A 488 26.39 -2.16 23.52
CA ALA A 488 26.19 -0.72 23.41
C ALA A 488 24.75 -0.33 23.79
N ILE A 489 23.74 -1.01 23.26
CA ILE A 489 22.34 -0.65 23.54
C ILE A 489 21.96 -0.94 25.00
N GLY A 490 22.39 -2.08 25.54
CA GLY A 490 22.22 -2.42 26.95
C GLY A 490 20.86 -3.00 27.35
N ALA A 491 19.88 -3.04 26.44
CA ALA A 491 18.52 -3.51 26.70
C ALA A 491 18.37 -5.04 26.77
N GLY A 492 19.38 -5.82 26.36
CA GLY A 492 19.23 -7.28 26.19
C GLY A 492 18.61 -7.65 24.85
N ILE A 493 18.15 -8.90 24.70
CA ILE A 493 17.68 -9.47 23.42
C ILE A 493 16.51 -10.44 23.64
N GLY A 494 15.69 -10.61 22.59
CA GLY A 494 14.54 -11.52 22.59
C GLY A 494 13.48 -11.16 23.63
N PRO A 495 12.70 -12.15 24.13
CA PRO A 495 11.63 -11.92 25.11
C PRO A 495 12.09 -11.35 26.45
N GLU A 496 13.38 -11.50 26.78
CA GLU A 496 13.98 -10.99 28.01
C GLU A 496 14.52 -9.56 27.86
N ALA A 497 14.32 -8.92 26.70
CA ALA A 497 14.73 -7.55 26.47
C ALA A 497 13.95 -6.59 27.40
N ASP A 498 14.70 -5.73 28.06
CA ASP A 498 14.19 -4.75 29.00
C ASP A 498 14.59 -3.35 28.53
N LEU A 499 13.65 -2.66 27.89
CA LEU A 499 13.86 -1.32 27.33
C LEU A 499 14.13 -0.27 28.41
N THR A 500 13.84 -0.56 29.68
CA THR A 500 14.18 0.36 30.79
C THR A 500 15.68 0.43 31.04
N LYS A 501 16.43 -0.61 30.64
CA LYS A 501 17.90 -0.69 30.74
C LYS A 501 18.62 -0.17 29.50
N ARG A 502 17.89 0.36 28.51
CA ARG A 502 18.50 0.95 27.31
C ARG A 502 19.35 2.16 27.70
N ARG A 503 20.47 2.36 27.01
CA ARG A 503 21.34 3.52 27.23
C ARG A 503 21.05 4.71 26.31
N TYR A 504 20.37 4.44 25.20
CA TYR A 504 20.08 5.41 24.16
C TYR A 504 18.61 5.30 23.80
N ASP A 505 17.94 6.44 23.67
CA ASP A 505 16.57 6.49 23.20
C ASP A 505 16.49 6.28 21.68
N LYS A 506 17.51 6.72 20.94
CA LYS A 506 17.59 6.55 19.49
C LYS A 506 18.79 5.71 19.10
N VAL A 507 18.55 4.67 18.31
CA VAL A 507 19.58 3.90 17.61
C VAL A 507 19.46 4.21 16.12
N VAL A 508 20.41 4.97 15.60
CA VAL A 508 20.41 5.50 14.23
C VAL A 508 21.38 4.70 13.37
N ILE A 509 20.87 4.05 12.32
CA ILE A 509 21.68 3.41 11.28
C ILE A 509 22.10 4.50 10.29
N MET A 510 23.41 4.73 10.16
CA MET A 510 23.99 5.71 9.27
C MET A 510 25.01 5.03 8.35
N THR A 511 24.55 4.65 7.17
CA THR A 511 25.31 3.94 6.12
C THR A 511 25.41 4.79 4.87
N ASP A 512 26.35 4.47 3.98
CA ASP A 512 26.48 5.16 2.71
C ASP A 512 25.27 4.93 1.79
N ALA A 513 25.05 5.86 0.87
CA ALA A 513 23.98 5.82 -0.14
C ALA A 513 24.38 4.98 -1.37
N ASP A 514 25.19 3.95 -1.16
CA ASP A 514 25.66 3.03 -2.19
C ASP A 514 25.10 1.61 -1.98
N VAL A 515 25.59 0.66 -2.79
CA VAL A 515 25.16 -0.74 -2.76
C VAL A 515 25.59 -1.44 -1.47
N ASP A 516 26.79 -1.13 -0.96
CA ASP A 516 27.33 -1.77 0.25
C ASP A 516 26.65 -1.24 1.52
N GLY A 517 26.41 0.07 1.61
CA GLY A 517 25.65 0.69 2.68
C GLY A 517 24.19 0.23 2.70
N SER A 518 23.56 0.10 1.53
CA SER A 518 22.22 -0.49 1.43
C SER A 518 22.18 -1.95 1.90
N HIS A 519 23.24 -2.73 1.64
CA HIS A 519 23.37 -4.10 2.12
C HIS A 519 23.56 -4.14 3.66
N ILE A 520 24.45 -3.32 4.23
CA ILE A 520 24.66 -3.25 5.68
C ILE A 520 23.40 -2.79 6.40
N ARG A 521 22.71 -1.78 5.87
CA ARG A 521 21.41 -1.33 6.39
C ARG A 521 20.41 -2.48 6.42
N THR A 522 20.30 -3.25 5.35
CA THR A 522 19.40 -4.41 5.28
C THR A 522 19.75 -5.49 6.32
N LEU A 523 21.04 -5.79 6.51
CA LEU A 523 21.52 -6.73 7.53
C LEU A 523 21.21 -6.27 8.96
N LEU A 524 21.40 -4.97 9.25
CA LEU A 524 21.08 -4.37 10.54
C LEU A 524 19.57 -4.40 10.82
N LEU A 525 18.74 -4.00 9.85
CA LEU A 525 17.29 -4.06 9.97
C LEU A 525 16.81 -5.50 10.22
N THR A 526 17.40 -6.48 9.51
CA THR A 526 17.14 -7.91 9.73
C THR A 526 17.52 -8.33 11.15
N PHE A 527 18.68 -7.88 11.65
CA PHE A 527 19.12 -8.17 13.00
C PHE A 527 18.19 -7.57 14.06
N PHE A 528 17.81 -6.29 13.94
CA PHE A 528 16.90 -5.64 14.88
C PHE A 528 15.52 -6.30 14.87
N TYR A 529 14.98 -6.60 13.69
CA TYR A 529 13.72 -7.32 13.54
C TYR A 529 13.74 -8.68 14.25
N ARG A 530 14.82 -9.47 14.07
CA ARG A 530 14.92 -10.83 14.62
C ARG A 530 15.25 -10.87 16.11
N GLN A 531 16.19 -10.04 16.56
CA GLN A 531 16.84 -10.19 17.88
C GLN A 531 16.42 -9.11 18.89
N MET A 532 15.97 -7.94 18.41
CA MET A 532 15.64 -6.78 19.24
C MET A 532 14.30 -6.17 18.82
N TYR A 533 13.31 -7.03 18.53
CA TYR A 533 11.98 -6.65 18.03
C TYR A 533 11.32 -5.53 18.85
N GLN A 534 11.39 -5.60 20.18
CA GLN A 534 10.81 -4.59 21.09
C GLN A 534 11.38 -3.19 20.86
N LEU A 535 12.64 -3.07 20.44
CA LEU A 535 13.28 -1.79 20.13
C LEU A 535 12.69 -1.17 18.85
N VAL A 536 12.33 -2.02 17.87
CA VAL A 536 11.72 -1.60 16.60
C VAL A 536 10.27 -1.16 16.85
N VAL A 537 9.47 -2.00 17.51
CA VAL A 537 8.05 -1.70 17.77
C VAL A 537 7.88 -0.48 18.66
N SER A 538 8.77 -0.27 19.63
CA SER A 538 8.75 0.91 20.50
C SER A 538 9.31 2.18 19.81
N GLY A 539 9.70 2.10 18.53
CA GLY A 539 10.08 3.27 17.74
C GLY A 539 11.44 3.86 18.08
N HIS A 540 12.39 3.05 18.55
CA HIS A 540 13.74 3.50 18.93
C HIS A 540 14.79 3.29 17.82
N VAL A 541 14.44 2.61 16.72
CA VAL A 541 15.34 2.37 15.58
C VAL A 541 15.05 3.37 14.46
N TYR A 542 16.11 4.02 13.98
CA TYR A 542 16.04 5.05 12.95
C TYR A 542 17.06 4.77 11.85
N VAL A 543 16.79 5.27 10.65
CA VAL A 543 17.74 5.32 9.54
C VAL A 543 18.00 6.79 9.23
N ALA A 544 19.26 7.20 9.19
CA ALA A 544 19.63 8.55 8.79
C ALA A 544 19.32 8.76 7.29
N GLN A 545 18.89 9.97 6.93
CA GLN A 545 18.75 10.40 5.54
C GLN A 545 19.73 11.55 5.28
N PRO A 546 20.96 11.23 4.85
CA PRO A 546 21.89 12.23 4.38
C PRO A 546 21.32 12.92 3.14
N PRO A 547 21.64 14.19 2.89
CA PRO A 547 21.18 14.88 1.69
C PRO A 547 21.78 14.26 0.44
N LEU A 548 21.00 14.19 -0.64
CA LEU A 548 21.44 13.69 -1.94
C LEU A 548 22.25 14.76 -2.71
N PHE A 549 21.91 16.03 -2.53
CA PHE A 549 22.56 17.14 -3.21
C PHE A 549 23.07 18.20 -2.24
N ARG A 550 24.25 18.76 -2.55
CA ARG A 550 24.71 20.05 -2.07
C ARG A 550 24.56 21.07 -3.18
N VAL A 551 23.81 22.13 -2.92
CA VAL A 551 23.58 23.21 -3.86
C VAL A 551 24.31 24.45 -3.37
N ARG A 552 25.21 24.97 -4.19
CA ARG A 552 25.91 26.22 -3.92
C ARG A 552 25.41 27.31 -4.85
N ASN A 553 24.84 28.36 -4.26
CA ASN A 553 24.45 29.58 -4.94
C ASN A 553 25.30 30.75 -4.42
N LYS A 554 26.31 31.16 -5.20
CA LYS A 554 27.30 32.18 -4.80
C LYS A 554 27.95 31.85 -3.45
N LYS A 555 27.56 32.56 -2.38
CA LYS A 555 28.05 32.38 -0.99
C LYS A 555 27.15 31.51 -0.12
N HIS A 556 25.92 31.23 -0.55
CA HIS A 556 24.98 30.38 0.17
C HIS A 556 25.16 28.92 -0.27
N VAL A 557 25.24 28.02 0.72
CA VAL A 557 25.26 26.58 0.51
C VAL A 557 24.07 26.02 1.27
N TYR A 558 23.29 25.18 0.60
CA TYR A 558 22.17 24.45 1.20
C TYR A 558 22.13 23.03 0.63
N TYR A 559 21.30 22.18 1.24
CA TYR A 559 21.26 20.75 0.97
C TYR A 559 19.85 20.30 0.61
N VAL A 560 19.74 19.31 -0.27
CA VAL A 560 18.45 18.81 -0.79
C VAL A 560 18.42 17.29 -0.65
N GLN A 561 17.31 16.74 -0.15
CA GLN A 561 17.24 15.33 0.26
C GLN A 561 16.80 14.39 -0.86
N THR A 562 15.88 14.84 -1.73
CA THR A 562 15.28 13.98 -2.76
C THR A 562 15.38 14.58 -4.16
N GLU A 563 15.23 13.74 -5.18
CA GLU A 563 15.17 14.22 -6.57
C GLU A 563 13.90 15.04 -6.83
N GLU A 564 12.77 14.65 -6.25
CA GLU A 564 11.50 15.38 -6.34
C GLU A 564 11.63 16.77 -5.73
N GLU A 565 12.21 16.88 -4.53
CA GLU A 565 12.49 18.17 -3.89
C GLU A 565 13.44 19.00 -4.75
N MET A 566 14.47 18.39 -5.34
CA MET A 566 15.37 19.10 -6.25
C MET A 566 14.64 19.61 -7.50
N LYS A 567 13.79 18.79 -8.12
CA LYS A 567 12.97 19.20 -9.28
C LYS A 567 12.02 20.35 -8.92
N GLN A 568 11.41 20.30 -7.74
CA GLN A 568 10.52 21.34 -7.25
C GLN A 568 11.28 22.63 -6.93
N GLN A 569 12.44 22.55 -6.26
CA GLN A 569 13.28 23.71 -5.98
C GLN A 569 13.82 24.36 -7.26
N LEU A 570 14.23 23.57 -8.24
CA LEU A 570 14.63 24.07 -9.55
C LEU A 570 13.47 24.74 -10.28
N LEU A 571 12.26 24.18 -10.16
CA LEU A 571 11.05 24.81 -10.68
C LEU A 571 10.79 26.14 -9.97
N ASP A 572 10.75 26.17 -8.64
CA ASP A 572 10.49 27.38 -7.83
C ASP A 572 11.55 28.46 -8.06
N GLN A 573 12.83 28.08 -8.13
CA GLN A 573 13.92 29.00 -8.46
C GLN A 573 13.83 29.50 -9.90
N GLY A 574 13.42 28.64 -10.84
CA GLY A 574 13.14 29.03 -12.22
C GLY A 574 11.97 30.01 -12.34
N LEU A 575 10.94 29.83 -11.51
CA LEU A 575 9.74 30.67 -11.43
C LEU A 575 10.04 32.03 -10.79
N GLY A 576 10.94 32.10 -9.81
CA GLY A 576 11.21 33.33 -9.04
C GLY A 576 11.74 34.52 -9.85
N GLU A 577 12.42 34.26 -10.98
CA GLU A 577 12.92 35.31 -11.90
C GLU A 577 12.38 35.13 -13.33
N GLY A 578 11.52 34.13 -13.54
CA GLY A 578 10.96 33.81 -14.84
C GLY A 578 9.77 34.71 -15.17
N VAL A 579 9.74 35.21 -16.40
CA VAL A 579 8.58 35.87 -16.98
C VAL A 579 8.21 35.10 -18.24
N PHE A 580 7.03 34.50 -18.24
CA PHE A 580 6.49 33.85 -19.42
C PHE A 580 5.80 34.89 -20.30
N LEU A 581 6.22 34.95 -21.57
CA LEU A 581 5.74 35.88 -22.58
C LEU A 581 4.97 35.07 -23.64
N PRO A 582 3.63 35.07 -23.58
CA PRO A 582 2.78 34.32 -24.50
C PRO A 582 2.67 34.94 -25.90
N GLY A 583 3.30 36.10 -26.16
CA GLY A 583 3.33 36.74 -27.48
C GLY A 583 2.17 37.71 -27.77
N ASP A 584 1.20 37.82 -26.87
CA ASP A 584 0.03 38.72 -26.97
C ASP A 584 0.21 40.05 -26.22
N GLY A 585 1.42 40.33 -25.74
CA GLY A 585 1.75 41.51 -24.94
C GLY A 585 1.59 41.33 -23.43
N ARG A 586 1.04 40.20 -22.95
CA ARG A 586 1.02 39.86 -21.52
C ARG A 586 2.41 39.44 -21.04
N GLU A 587 2.64 39.61 -19.74
CA GLU A 587 3.82 39.12 -19.04
C GLU A 587 3.36 38.37 -17.79
N LEU A 588 3.51 37.05 -17.78
CA LEU A 588 3.07 36.18 -16.67
C LEU A 588 4.24 35.92 -15.74
N ALA A 589 4.12 36.33 -14.48
CA ALA A 589 5.14 36.19 -13.44
C ALA A 589 4.51 35.89 -12.07
N GLY A 590 5.31 35.48 -11.09
CA GLY A 590 4.82 35.26 -9.72
C GLY A 590 3.73 34.19 -9.62
N GLU A 591 2.61 34.51 -8.95
CA GLU A 591 1.50 33.56 -8.73
C GLU A 591 0.86 33.07 -10.04
N GLU A 592 0.75 33.92 -11.06
CA GLU A 592 0.16 33.54 -12.34
C GLU A 592 1.02 32.50 -13.06
N MET A 593 2.34 32.65 -13.00
CA MET A 593 3.28 31.68 -13.58
C MET A 593 3.31 30.37 -12.78
N GLN A 594 3.22 30.45 -11.45
CA GLN A 594 3.09 29.27 -10.58
C GLN A 594 1.81 28.48 -10.88
N ARG A 595 0.67 29.17 -11.01
CA ARG A 595 -0.63 28.58 -11.34
C ARG A 595 -0.58 27.88 -12.71
N LEU A 596 0.03 28.53 -13.70
CA LEU A 596 0.23 27.97 -15.04
C LEU A 596 1.07 26.68 -15.00
N CYS A 597 2.24 26.70 -14.34
CA CYS A 597 3.11 25.53 -14.24
C CYS A 597 2.47 24.38 -13.45
N ARG A 598 1.72 24.64 -12.37
CA ARG A 598 0.98 23.59 -11.65
C ARG A 598 -0.09 22.94 -12.51
N THR A 599 -0.82 23.74 -13.29
CA THR A 599 -1.85 23.24 -14.21
C THR A 599 -1.24 22.35 -15.29
N LEU A 600 -0.11 22.78 -15.88
CA LEU A 600 0.61 21.99 -16.87
C LEU A 600 1.16 20.68 -16.30
N ALA A 601 1.66 20.69 -15.06
CA ALA A 601 2.17 19.50 -14.41
C ALA A 601 1.05 18.47 -14.15
N GLY A 602 -0.16 18.92 -13.79
CA GLY A 602 -1.32 18.04 -13.64
C GLY A 602 -1.88 17.47 -14.94
N LEU A 603 -1.58 18.11 -16.09
CA LEU A 603 -1.98 17.64 -17.42
C LEU A 603 -1.00 16.62 -18.03
N GLU A 604 0.26 16.61 -17.59
CA GLU A 604 1.35 15.84 -18.23
C GLU A 604 1.01 14.35 -18.35
N ASP A 605 0.62 13.71 -17.25
CA ASP A 605 0.31 12.28 -17.22
C ASP A 605 -0.95 11.93 -18.02
N ALA A 606 -1.99 12.77 -17.94
CA ALA A 606 -3.26 12.55 -18.65
C ALA A 606 -3.10 12.67 -20.17
N LEU A 607 -2.27 13.63 -20.63
CA LEU A 607 -1.94 13.78 -22.04
C LEU A 607 -1.12 12.59 -22.57
N VAL A 608 -0.15 12.12 -21.78
CA VAL A 608 0.62 10.91 -22.13
C VAL A 608 -0.29 9.67 -22.18
N ALA A 609 -1.27 9.56 -21.29
CA ALA A 609 -2.26 8.48 -21.30
C ALA A 609 -3.07 8.46 -22.60
N LEU A 610 -3.61 9.63 -23.00
CA LEU A 610 -4.39 9.79 -24.22
C LEU A 610 -3.56 9.40 -25.46
N GLU A 611 -2.31 9.89 -25.54
CA GLU A 611 -1.39 9.60 -26.64
C GLU A 611 -1.03 8.10 -26.72
N ARG A 612 -0.92 7.41 -25.57
CA ARG A 612 -0.69 5.95 -25.53
C ARG A 612 -1.85 5.13 -26.05
N ARG A 613 -3.09 5.62 -25.92
CA ARG A 613 -4.28 5.01 -26.56
C ARG A 613 -4.32 5.23 -28.08
N GLY A 614 -3.29 5.87 -28.65
CA GLY A 614 -3.23 6.19 -30.08
C GLY A 614 -4.08 7.41 -30.47
N ILE A 615 -4.63 8.13 -29.49
CA ILE A 615 -5.40 9.35 -29.73
C ILE A 615 -4.46 10.54 -29.59
N SER A 616 -4.08 11.16 -30.70
CA SER A 616 -3.26 12.37 -30.64
C SER A 616 -4.08 13.55 -30.10
N LEU A 617 -3.46 14.42 -29.27
CA LEU A 617 -4.14 15.61 -28.75
C LEU A 617 -4.66 16.50 -29.88
N ARG A 618 -3.93 16.57 -31.00
CA ARG A 618 -4.30 17.35 -32.18
C ARG A 618 -5.56 16.83 -32.84
N ASP A 619 -5.65 15.52 -33.06
CA ASP A 619 -6.85 14.93 -33.65
C ASP A 619 -8.04 15.04 -32.70
N HIS A 620 -7.80 14.91 -31.40
CA HIS A 620 -8.86 15.06 -30.39
C HIS A 620 -9.34 16.50 -30.25
N ALA A 621 -8.45 17.48 -30.38
CA ALA A 621 -8.79 18.90 -30.38
C ALA A 621 -9.76 19.25 -31.51
N ALA A 622 -9.66 18.62 -32.68
CA ALA A 622 -10.61 18.79 -33.78
C ALA A 622 -12.04 18.31 -33.45
N ARG A 623 -12.18 17.45 -32.44
CA ARG A 623 -13.47 16.94 -31.94
C ARG A 623 -14.04 17.76 -30.78
N ARG A 624 -13.37 18.83 -30.36
CA ARG A 624 -13.79 19.69 -29.25
C ARG A 624 -15.14 20.33 -29.55
N ASP A 625 -16.06 20.26 -28.59
CA ASP A 625 -17.38 20.87 -28.73
C ASP A 625 -17.29 22.40 -28.75
N SER A 626 -17.94 23.01 -29.73
CA SER A 626 -17.80 24.45 -29.99
C SER A 626 -18.47 25.33 -28.93
N GLU A 627 -19.47 24.82 -28.21
CA GLU A 627 -20.22 25.57 -27.20
C GLU A 627 -19.63 25.39 -25.80
N THR A 628 -19.44 24.14 -25.38
CA THR A 628 -18.95 23.77 -24.05
C THR A 628 -17.44 23.85 -23.95
N LYS A 629 -16.73 23.87 -25.09
CA LYS A 629 -15.26 23.84 -25.17
C LYS A 629 -14.64 22.61 -24.51
N LYS A 630 -15.39 21.53 -24.34
CA LYS A 630 -14.89 20.26 -23.78
C LYS A 630 -14.47 19.31 -24.89
N LEU A 631 -13.46 18.51 -24.60
CA LEU A 631 -13.09 17.34 -25.41
C LEU A 631 -14.09 16.21 -25.15
N PRO A 632 -14.44 15.42 -26.18
CA PRO A 632 -15.25 14.23 -26.02
C PRO A 632 -14.62 13.22 -25.07
N MET A 633 -15.41 12.78 -24.10
CA MET A 633 -15.01 11.79 -23.10
C MET A 633 -15.59 10.41 -23.40
N TYR A 634 -16.66 10.34 -24.18
CA TYR A 634 -17.26 9.07 -24.63
C TYR A 634 -16.93 8.85 -26.10
N HIS A 635 -16.29 7.74 -26.38
CA HIS A 635 -15.99 7.25 -27.72
C HIS A 635 -16.85 6.01 -27.98
N VAL A 636 -17.75 6.12 -28.95
CA VAL A 636 -18.84 5.16 -29.13
C VAL A 636 -18.81 4.56 -30.52
N PHE A 637 -18.82 3.24 -30.58
CA PHE A 637 -18.99 2.50 -31.82
C PHE A 637 -20.42 1.99 -31.90
N PHE A 638 -21.09 2.28 -33.02
CA PHE A 638 -22.35 1.67 -33.37
C PHE A 638 -22.14 0.90 -34.67
N GLY A 639 -21.97 -0.42 -34.55
CA GLY A 639 -21.45 -1.26 -35.63
C GLY A 639 -20.06 -0.79 -36.11
N ALA A 640 -19.96 -0.34 -37.36
CA ALA A 640 -18.73 0.22 -37.93
C ALA A 640 -18.64 1.76 -37.84
N GLU A 641 -19.70 2.44 -37.37
CA GLU A 641 -19.73 3.89 -37.24
C GLU A 641 -19.08 4.33 -35.92
N GLU A 642 -18.28 5.38 -35.98
CA GLU A 642 -17.60 5.99 -34.83
C GLU A 642 -18.27 7.32 -34.45
N HIS A 643 -18.63 7.49 -33.19
CA HIS A 643 -19.32 8.65 -32.64
C HIS A 643 -18.61 9.13 -31.36
N TRP A 644 -18.62 10.44 -31.12
CA TRP A 644 -17.91 11.06 -30.00
C TRP A 644 -18.82 12.03 -29.25
N PHE A 645 -18.87 11.90 -27.92
CA PHE A 645 -19.75 12.74 -27.09
C PHE A 645 -19.00 13.41 -25.95
N THR A 646 -19.33 14.67 -25.70
CA THR A 646 -18.73 15.49 -24.63
C THR A 646 -19.46 15.41 -23.31
N SER A 647 -20.73 15.01 -23.35
CA SER A 647 -21.55 14.76 -22.19
C SER A 647 -22.31 13.46 -22.33
N ARG A 648 -22.72 12.93 -21.18
CA ARG A 648 -23.58 11.76 -21.09
C ARG A 648 -24.93 12.01 -21.76
N ASP A 649 -25.52 13.19 -21.58
CA ASP A 649 -26.81 13.55 -22.18
C ASP A 649 -26.79 13.47 -23.72
N GLN A 650 -25.66 13.85 -24.34
CA GLN A 650 -25.47 13.73 -25.79
C GLN A 650 -25.43 12.26 -26.22
N LEU A 651 -24.70 11.42 -25.47
CA LEU A 651 -24.64 9.98 -25.69
C LEU A 651 -26.04 9.34 -25.53
N GLU A 652 -26.78 9.69 -24.49
CA GLU A 652 -28.12 9.16 -24.24
C GLU A 652 -29.10 9.52 -25.36
N THR A 653 -29.10 10.79 -25.77
CA THR A 653 -29.93 11.24 -26.89
C THR A 653 -29.61 10.44 -28.17
N PHE A 654 -28.32 10.13 -28.39
CA PHE A 654 -27.91 9.30 -29.51
C PHE A 654 -28.41 7.85 -29.37
N VAL A 655 -28.22 7.22 -28.21
CA VAL A 655 -28.69 5.86 -27.93
C VAL A 655 -30.20 5.75 -28.14
N GLU A 656 -30.98 6.64 -27.54
CA GLU A 656 -32.45 6.66 -27.71
C GLU A 656 -32.87 6.82 -29.17
N SER A 657 -32.13 7.64 -29.94
CA SER A 657 -32.44 7.86 -31.36
C SER A 657 -32.21 6.61 -32.20
N LYS A 658 -31.17 5.84 -31.87
CA LYS A 658 -30.81 4.60 -32.57
C LYS A 658 -31.76 3.47 -32.18
N GLU A 659 -32.12 3.33 -30.90
CA GLU A 659 -33.14 2.38 -30.43
C GLU A 659 -34.50 2.62 -31.10
N LYS A 660 -34.94 3.88 -31.21
CA LYS A 660 -36.17 4.24 -31.93
C LYS A 660 -36.11 3.86 -33.41
N LEU A 661 -34.93 3.90 -34.03
CA LEU A 661 -34.74 3.59 -35.45
C LEU A 661 -34.77 2.08 -35.72
N ILE A 662 -34.23 1.29 -34.80
CA ILE A 662 -34.13 -0.18 -34.92
C ILE A 662 -35.43 -0.86 -34.42
N GLY A 663 -36.24 -0.15 -33.62
CA GLY A 663 -37.50 -0.66 -33.09
C GLY A 663 -37.30 -1.69 -31.96
N GLY A 664 -36.16 -1.63 -31.30
CA GLY A 664 -35.74 -2.53 -30.22
C GLY A 664 -34.55 -1.95 -29.44
N GLU A 665 -34.20 -2.60 -28.34
CA GLU A 665 -33.07 -2.21 -27.48
C GLU A 665 -31.74 -2.53 -28.17
N LEU A 666 -30.73 -1.69 -27.94
CA LEU A 666 -29.39 -1.92 -28.46
C LEU A 666 -28.64 -3.00 -27.67
N GLU A 667 -27.86 -3.82 -28.37
CA GLU A 667 -26.97 -4.79 -27.74
C GLU A 667 -25.69 -4.10 -27.27
N ALA A 668 -25.42 -4.11 -25.95
CA ALA A 668 -24.18 -3.58 -25.41
C ALA A 668 -23.00 -4.51 -25.73
N GLY A 669 -21.97 -3.99 -26.40
CA GLY A 669 -20.72 -4.69 -26.66
C GLY A 669 -19.65 -4.38 -25.61
N LYS A 670 -18.77 -5.36 -25.35
CA LYS A 670 -17.61 -5.15 -24.48
C LYS A 670 -16.45 -4.52 -25.25
N ALA A 671 -15.91 -3.41 -24.75
CA ALA A 671 -14.68 -2.83 -25.27
C ALA A 671 -13.47 -3.68 -24.86
N ASP A 672 -12.65 -4.12 -25.83
CA ASP A 672 -11.33 -4.70 -25.56
C ASP A 672 -10.29 -3.57 -25.64
N GLU A 673 -9.92 -3.00 -24.49
CA GLU A 673 -9.04 -1.83 -24.39
C GLU A 673 -7.64 -2.05 -25.00
N ASN A 674 -7.23 -3.31 -25.22
CA ASN A 674 -5.92 -3.68 -25.76
C ASN A 674 -5.88 -3.88 -27.29
N LYS A 675 -6.97 -3.61 -28.02
CA LYS A 675 -6.98 -3.66 -29.49
C LYS A 675 -7.60 -2.40 -30.09
N PRO A 676 -6.79 -1.46 -30.60
CA PRO A 676 -7.28 -0.46 -31.53
C PRO A 676 -7.53 -1.16 -32.87
N GLY A 677 -8.75 -1.64 -33.06
CA GLY A 677 -9.25 -2.20 -34.32
C GLY A 677 -9.75 -3.64 -34.22
N GLY A 678 -11.08 -3.80 -34.35
CA GLY A 678 -11.74 -5.00 -34.87
C GLY A 678 -11.76 -6.21 -33.94
N GLY A 679 -12.92 -6.45 -33.33
CA GLY A 679 -13.24 -7.69 -32.62
C GLY A 679 -13.04 -8.95 -33.48
N GLY A 680 -12.62 -10.02 -32.82
CA GLY A 680 -12.60 -11.37 -33.41
C GLY A 680 -14.01 -11.80 -33.82
N ALA A 681 -14.06 -12.59 -34.90
CA ALA A 681 -15.25 -13.01 -35.62
C ALA A 681 -16.42 -13.46 -34.72
N ALA A 682 -17.43 -12.59 -34.60
CA ALA A 682 -18.83 -12.96 -34.34
C ALA A 682 -19.61 -12.81 -35.66
N ASP A 683 -20.79 -13.44 -35.74
CA ASP A 683 -21.64 -13.52 -36.94
C ASP A 683 -21.87 -12.12 -37.58
N PRO A 684 -21.64 -11.93 -38.90
CA PRO A 684 -21.65 -10.61 -39.53
C PRO A 684 -23.00 -9.87 -39.42
N GLU A 685 -24.12 -10.59 -39.29
CA GLU A 685 -25.45 -9.97 -39.09
C GLU A 685 -25.67 -9.43 -37.67
N SER A 686 -24.97 -9.96 -36.67
CA SER A 686 -25.07 -9.51 -35.26
C SER A 686 -24.23 -8.27 -34.94
N ALA A 687 -23.25 -7.94 -35.78
CA ALA A 687 -22.34 -6.81 -35.56
C ALA A 687 -22.93 -5.44 -35.97
N GLU A 688 -23.97 -5.38 -36.81
CA GLU A 688 -24.52 -4.12 -37.33
C GLU A 688 -25.27 -3.26 -36.30
N HIS A 689 -25.67 -3.84 -35.16
CA HIS A 689 -26.47 -3.16 -34.14
C HIS A 689 -25.83 -3.14 -32.75
N GLN A 690 -24.55 -3.49 -32.66
CA GLN A 690 -23.82 -3.50 -31.39
C GLN A 690 -23.35 -2.09 -31.02
N LEU A 691 -23.59 -1.68 -29.77
CA LEU A 691 -23.15 -0.43 -29.18
C LEU A 691 -21.96 -0.68 -28.24
N ILE A 692 -20.78 -0.17 -28.56
CA ILE A 692 -19.60 -0.21 -27.67
C ILE A 692 -19.32 1.21 -27.19
N VAL A 693 -19.31 1.43 -25.88
CA VAL A 693 -18.99 2.73 -25.28
C VAL A 693 -17.63 2.63 -24.57
N ILE A 694 -16.69 3.49 -24.95
CA ILE A 694 -15.39 3.64 -24.30
C ILE A 694 -15.39 4.98 -23.56
N ASP A 695 -15.27 4.96 -22.23
CA ASP A 695 -15.07 6.16 -21.42
C ASP A 695 -13.57 6.45 -21.29
N LEU A 696 -13.17 7.64 -21.75
CA LEU A 696 -11.81 8.14 -21.65
C LEU A 696 -11.66 8.94 -20.35
N HIS A 697 -11.46 8.23 -19.24
CA HIS A 697 -11.36 8.85 -17.91
C HIS A 697 -10.25 9.91 -17.82
N GLU A 698 -9.14 9.73 -18.53
CA GLU A 698 -8.07 10.72 -18.65
C GLU A 698 -8.55 12.06 -19.22
N VAL A 699 -9.55 12.04 -20.11
CA VAL A 699 -10.13 13.25 -20.71
C VAL A 699 -10.88 14.09 -19.67
N ARG A 700 -11.36 13.49 -18.57
CA ARG A 700 -11.92 14.26 -17.43
C ARG A 700 -10.85 15.18 -16.84
N SER A 701 -9.65 14.65 -16.59
CA SER A 701 -8.51 15.41 -16.08
C SER A 701 -8.02 16.45 -17.10
N ILE A 702 -8.00 16.09 -18.39
CA ILE A 702 -7.63 17.02 -19.47
C ILE A 702 -8.64 18.18 -19.54
N ASN A 703 -9.95 17.90 -19.53
CA ASN A 703 -10.99 18.93 -19.58
C ASN A 703 -10.94 19.86 -18.36
N ALA A 704 -10.65 19.34 -17.16
CA ALA A 704 -10.45 20.15 -15.97
C ALA A 704 -9.24 21.09 -16.13
N GLY A 705 -8.09 20.57 -16.56
CA GLY A 705 -6.91 21.39 -16.80
C GLY A 705 -7.06 22.38 -17.95
N LEU A 706 -7.78 22.03 -19.03
CA LEU A 706 -8.12 22.94 -20.12
C LEU A 706 -9.03 24.08 -19.66
N THR A 707 -10.00 23.81 -18.79
CA THR A 707 -10.87 24.85 -18.21
C THR A 707 -10.03 25.85 -17.41
N GLU A 708 -9.06 25.33 -16.65
CA GLU A 708 -8.14 26.14 -15.86
C GLU A 708 -7.19 26.96 -16.74
N LEU A 709 -6.65 26.38 -17.82
CA LEU A 709 -5.84 27.08 -18.82
C LEU A 709 -6.63 28.15 -19.58
N ASP A 710 -7.89 27.87 -19.96
CA ASP A 710 -8.77 28.83 -20.62
C ASP A 710 -9.02 30.04 -19.69
N SER A 711 -9.14 29.83 -18.37
CA SER A 711 -9.23 30.92 -17.38
C SER A 711 -8.00 31.82 -17.33
N MET A 712 -6.85 31.29 -17.78
CA MET A 712 -5.57 32.02 -17.92
C MET A 712 -5.35 32.53 -19.36
N GLY A 713 -6.31 32.36 -20.26
CA GLY A 713 -6.23 32.78 -21.65
C GLY A 713 -5.33 31.90 -22.53
N PHE A 714 -5.21 30.61 -22.19
CA PHE A 714 -4.51 29.59 -22.99
C PHE A 714 -5.52 28.55 -23.47
N GLY A 715 -5.71 28.49 -24.79
CA GLY A 715 -6.55 27.45 -25.40
C GLY A 715 -5.79 26.13 -25.59
N ILE A 716 -6.51 25.09 -26.02
CA ILE A 716 -5.91 23.78 -26.33
C ILE A 716 -4.76 23.87 -27.35
N GLU A 717 -4.87 24.78 -28.32
CA GLU A 717 -3.81 25.06 -29.31
C GLU A 717 -2.48 25.42 -28.65
N SER A 718 -2.50 26.00 -27.45
CA SER A 718 -1.28 26.36 -26.74
C SER A 718 -0.46 25.15 -26.30
N LEU A 719 -1.07 23.97 -26.17
CA LEU A 719 -0.41 22.72 -25.80
C LEU A 719 0.22 21.98 -26.99
N MET A 720 0.06 22.51 -28.22
CA MET A 720 0.48 21.84 -29.45
C MET A 720 1.51 22.67 -30.22
N PRO A 721 2.50 22.02 -30.86
CA PRO A 721 3.42 22.70 -31.77
C PRO A 721 2.68 23.23 -33.00
N GLU A 722 3.02 24.43 -33.46
CA GLU A 722 2.52 24.99 -34.73
C GLU A 722 3.26 24.37 -35.94
N ASP A 723 2.52 24.07 -37.01
CA ASP A 723 3.13 23.63 -38.28
C ASP A 723 3.78 24.82 -38.99
N ARG A 724 5.10 24.94 -38.87
CA ARG A 724 5.84 26.10 -39.39
C ARG A 724 6.00 26.07 -40.92
N THR A 725 5.45 27.07 -41.61
CA THR A 725 5.80 27.42 -42.99
C THR A 725 6.75 28.63 -43.03
N GLY A 726 8.04 28.42 -42.71
CA GLY A 726 9.11 29.34 -43.10
C GLY A 726 9.55 30.45 -42.13
N THR A 727 9.06 30.49 -40.88
CA THR A 727 9.57 31.39 -39.82
C THR A 727 10.24 30.61 -38.69
N GLU A 728 11.44 31.04 -38.26
CA GLU A 728 12.23 30.41 -37.18
C GLU A 728 11.92 31.00 -35.78
N GLU A 729 10.97 31.93 -35.67
CA GLU A 729 10.67 32.58 -34.40
C GLU A 729 9.84 31.66 -33.47
N PRO A 730 10.20 31.58 -32.17
CA PRO A 730 9.48 30.76 -31.20
C PRO A 730 8.13 31.39 -30.84
N ARG A 731 7.11 30.55 -30.64
CA ARG A 731 5.72 30.97 -30.34
C ARG A 731 5.61 31.63 -28.98
N TYR A 732 6.28 31.05 -27.98
CA TYR A 732 6.34 31.61 -26.64
C TYR A 732 7.79 31.87 -26.23
N LEU A 733 7.96 32.79 -25.30
CA LEU A 733 9.28 33.14 -24.78
C LEU A 733 9.27 33.04 -23.25
N LEU A 734 10.23 32.32 -22.69
CA LEU A 734 10.56 32.42 -21.28
C LEU A 734 11.72 33.41 -21.13
N ARG A 735 11.44 34.58 -20.54
CA ARG A 735 12.43 35.62 -20.24
C ARG A 735 12.91 35.49 -18.80
N ARG A 736 14.23 35.50 -18.61
CA ARG A 736 14.87 35.58 -17.30
C ARG A 736 16.07 36.53 -17.35
N GLY A 737 15.89 37.73 -16.79
CA GLY A 737 16.85 38.83 -16.99
C GLY A 737 17.03 39.16 -18.48
N GLU A 738 18.27 39.12 -18.96
CA GLU A 738 18.61 39.34 -20.38
C GLU A 738 18.46 38.09 -21.27
N ASN A 739 18.29 36.90 -20.67
CA ASN A 739 18.16 35.66 -21.43
C ASN A 739 16.70 35.43 -21.86
N LYS A 740 16.52 34.97 -23.11
CA LYS A 740 15.22 34.55 -23.65
C LYS A 740 15.34 33.13 -24.18
N ILE A 741 14.43 32.26 -23.77
CA ILE A 741 14.32 30.87 -24.24
C ILE A 741 13.05 30.77 -25.07
N GLY A 742 13.17 30.34 -26.32
CA GLY A 742 12.04 30.08 -27.20
C GLY A 742 11.36 28.75 -26.87
N LEU A 743 10.03 28.74 -26.92
CA LEU A 743 9.19 27.57 -26.74
C LEU A 743 8.23 27.45 -27.92
N ASP A 744 8.08 26.22 -28.42
CA ASP A 744 7.19 25.92 -29.54
C ASP A 744 5.74 25.73 -29.07
N ASP A 745 5.57 25.22 -27.84
CA ASP A 745 4.30 25.01 -27.16
C ASP A 745 4.44 25.23 -25.65
N LEU A 746 3.30 25.17 -24.96
CA LEU A 746 3.20 25.39 -23.53
C LEU A 746 3.67 24.16 -22.71
N ARG A 747 3.69 22.95 -23.29
CA ARG A 747 4.22 21.74 -22.62
C ARG A 747 5.73 21.89 -22.35
N GLY A 748 6.45 22.52 -23.27
CA GLY A 748 7.89 22.81 -23.13
C GLY A 748 8.23 23.78 -21.98
N LEU A 749 7.26 24.52 -21.44
CA LEU A 749 7.48 25.53 -20.41
C LEU A 749 8.07 24.91 -19.13
N LEU A 750 7.54 23.78 -18.65
CA LEU A 750 8.01 23.14 -17.42
C LEU A 750 9.49 22.75 -17.48
N THR A 751 9.91 22.15 -18.60
CA THR A 751 11.31 21.78 -18.83
C THR A 751 12.21 23.01 -18.90
N ALA A 752 11.75 24.07 -19.57
CA ALA A 752 12.52 25.31 -19.70
C ALA A 752 12.66 26.06 -18.38
N VAL A 753 11.62 26.11 -17.55
CA VAL A 753 11.65 26.73 -16.22
C VAL A 753 12.60 25.97 -15.30
N ARG A 754 12.55 24.64 -15.27
CA ARG A 754 13.47 23.81 -14.48
C ARG A 754 14.93 24.03 -14.90
N ARG A 755 15.23 23.98 -16.20
CA ARG A 755 16.58 24.27 -16.74
C ARG A 755 17.04 25.68 -16.43
N ALA A 756 16.13 26.65 -16.47
CA ALA A 756 16.45 28.00 -16.07
C ALA A 756 16.88 28.01 -14.60
N GLY A 757 16.13 27.37 -13.70
CA GLY A 757 16.43 27.27 -12.26
C GLY A 757 17.85 26.78 -11.95
N GLU A 758 18.40 25.86 -12.76
CA GLU A 758 19.76 25.32 -12.60
C GLU A 758 20.87 26.37 -12.85
N LYS A 759 20.60 27.40 -13.66
CA LYS A 759 21.63 28.35 -14.10
C LYS A 759 22.18 29.16 -12.92
N GLY A 760 23.50 29.06 -12.70
CA GLY A 760 24.21 29.75 -11.62
C GLY A 760 24.34 28.95 -10.32
N LEU A 761 23.76 27.75 -10.27
CA LEU A 761 23.96 26.79 -9.19
C LEU A 761 25.14 25.87 -9.50
N ALA A 762 25.99 25.63 -8.50
CA ALA A 762 26.90 24.49 -8.52
C ALA A 762 26.26 23.38 -7.69
N ILE A 763 25.73 22.37 -8.38
CA ILE A 763 25.06 21.21 -7.77
C ILE A 763 26.09 20.07 -7.68
N THR A 764 26.37 19.60 -6.46
CA THR A 764 27.16 18.40 -6.21
C THR A 764 26.23 17.31 -5.70
N ARG A 765 26.20 16.15 -6.36
CA ARG A 765 25.53 14.96 -5.84
C ARG A 765 26.51 14.19 -4.95
N PHE A 766 26.10 13.87 -3.73
CA PHE A 766 26.90 13.03 -2.83
C PHE A 766 26.74 11.56 -3.18
N LYS A 767 27.84 10.81 -3.14
CA LYS A 767 27.82 9.35 -3.35
C LYS A 767 27.97 8.53 -2.08
N GLY A 768 28.54 9.12 -1.02
CA GLY A 768 28.72 8.47 0.28
C GLY A 768 29.02 9.47 1.39
N LEU A 769 28.88 9.03 2.64
CA LEU A 769 29.11 9.85 3.83
C LEU A 769 30.57 10.31 3.94
N GLY A 770 31.50 9.52 3.38
CA GLY A 770 32.94 9.84 3.34
C GLY A 770 33.30 11.06 2.48
N GLU A 771 32.42 11.49 1.58
CA GLU A 771 32.60 12.71 0.77
C GLU A 771 32.24 13.99 1.54
N MET A 772 31.55 13.86 2.68
CA MET A 772 31.18 14.96 3.55
C MET A 772 32.24 15.15 4.63
N ASN A 773 32.64 16.39 4.86
CA ASN A 773 33.48 16.70 6.01
C ASN A 773 32.66 16.68 7.33
N ALA A 774 33.34 16.73 8.47
CA ALA A 774 32.69 16.65 9.78
C ALA A 774 31.67 17.77 10.05
N GLU A 775 31.88 18.97 9.51
CA GLU A 775 30.97 20.12 9.66
C GLU A 775 29.73 19.95 8.78
N GLU A 776 29.90 19.53 7.53
CA GLU A 776 28.80 19.21 6.61
C GLU A 776 27.93 18.08 7.19
N LEU A 777 28.55 17.01 7.70
CA LEU A 777 27.84 15.90 8.32
C LEU A 777 27.09 16.33 9.59
N ARG A 778 27.69 17.23 10.38
CA ARG A 778 27.04 17.82 11.55
C ARG A 778 25.79 18.59 11.15
N GLU A 779 25.92 19.55 10.24
CA GLU A 779 24.83 20.45 9.85
C GLU A 779 23.67 19.74 9.17
N THR A 780 23.93 18.62 8.50
CA THR A 780 22.93 17.95 7.65
C THR A 780 22.33 16.70 8.27
N THR A 781 23.12 15.89 8.96
CA THR A 781 22.74 14.50 9.30
C THR A 781 22.74 14.25 10.80
N LEU A 782 23.55 14.99 11.58
CA LEU A 782 23.67 14.79 13.03
C LEU A 782 22.88 15.81 13.86
N ASP A 783 22.79 17.07 13.43
CA ASP A 783 22.08 18.12 14.18
C ASP A 783 20.57 17.86 14.18
N PRO A 784 19.92 17.71 15.36
CA PRO A 784 18.48 17.50 15.45
C PRO A 784 17.62 18.60 14.82
N SER A 785 18.15 19.80 14.65
CA SER A 785 17.43 20.95 14.09
C SER A 785 17.27 20.85 12.57
N ASN A 786 18.17 20.14 11.90
CA ASN A 786 18.28 20.12 10.44
C ASN A 786 18.16 18.71 9.82
N ARG A 787 18.45 17.67 10.60
CA ARG A 787 18.49 16.29 10.09
C ARG A 787 17.10 15.74 9.80
N THR A 788 17.06 14.74 8.93
CA THR A 788 15.89 13.88 8.74
C THR A 788 16.23 12.45 9.08
N LEU A 789 15.41 11.84 9.93
CA LEU A 789 15.53 10.45 10.33
C LEU A 789 14.25 9.71 9.94
N LEU A 790 14.40 8.59 9.25
CA LEU A 790 13.29 7.66 9.03
C LEU A 790 13.16 6.78 10.26
N ARG A 791 12.04 6.90 10.97
CA ARG A 791 11.73 5.99 12.08
C ARG A 791 11.26 4.66 11.50
N VAL A 792 11.93 3.58 11.87
CA VAL A 792 11.51 2.23 11.46
C VAL A 792 10.28 1.85 12.27
N SER A 793 9.16 1.60 11.59
CA SER A 793 7.91 1.08 12.17
C SER A 793 7.73 -0.41 11.84
N MET A 794 6.87 -1.08 12.61
CA MET A 794 6.45 -2.44 12.34
C MET A 794 4.93 -2.46 12.16
N GLU A 795 4.48 -2.08 10.96
CA GLU A 795 3.06 -1.95 10.63
C GLU A 795 2.44 -3.30 10.26
N ASP A 796 3.13 -4.09 9.44
CA ASP A 796 2.72 -5.44 9.04
C ASP A 796 3.89 -6.40 9.24
N ALA A 797 3.89 -7.09 10.38
CA ALA A 797 4.93 -8.04 10.73
C ALA A 797 5.00 -9.24 9.78
N ALA A 798 3.87 -9.62 9.17
CA ALA A 798 3.80 -10.74 8.22
C ALA A 798 4.40 -10.33 6.87
N ALA A 799 4.06 -9.13 6.36
CA ALA A 799 4.72 -8.57 5.18
C ALA A 799 6.23 -8.49 5.34
N ALA A 800 6.67 -7.93 6.47
CA ALA A 800 8.08 -7.78 6.77
C ALA A 800 8.77 -9.15 6.84
N HIS A 801 8.11 -10.14 7.45
CA HIS A 801 8.61 -11.51 7.52
C HIS A 801 8.87 -12.10 6.13
N GLU A 802 7.87 -12.07 5.25
CA GLU A 802 7.96 -12.60 3.88
C GLU A 802 9.02 -11.88 3.04
N LEU A 803 9.14 -10.56 3.20
CA LEU A 803 10.16 -9.78 2.53
C LEU A 803 11.57 -10.19 3.00
N PHE A 804 11.80 -10.27 4.31
CA PHE A 804 13.08 -10.74 4.86
C PHE A 804 13.37 -12.19 4.45
N ARG A 805 12.35 -13.06 4.40
CA ARG A 805 12.51 -14.44 3.95
C ARG A 805 12.95 -14.54 2.50
N THR A 806 12.35 -13.75 1.63
CA THR A 806 12.69 -13.72 0.20
C THR A 806 14.06 -13.10 -0.05
N LEU A 807 14.35 -11.95 0.57
CA LEU A 807 15.59 -11.22 0.34
C LEU A 807 16.77 -11.84 1.10
N MET A 808 16.57 -12.25 2.34
CA MET A 808 17.64 -12.70 3.25
C MET A 808 17.70 -14.22 3.40
N GLY A 809 16.76 -14.99 2.82
CA GLY A 809 16.71 -16.46 2.87
C GLY A 809 17.70 -17.19 1.95
N GLU A 810 17.79 -18.52 2.09
CA GLU A 810 18.82 -19.34 1.44
C GLU A 810 18.65 -19.46 -0.07
N LYS A 811 17.41 -19.56 -0.55
CA LYS A 811 17.10 -19.74 -1.98
C LYS A 811 17.37 -18.50 -2.81
N VAL A 812 17.86 -18.72 -4.04
CA VAL A 812 18.29 -17.66 -4.95
C VAL A 812 17.17 -17.26 -5.90
N GLU A 813 16.37 -18.22 -6.36
CA GLU A 813 15.36 -18.04 -7.39
C GLU A 813 14.26 -17.03 -6.97
N PRO A 814 13.62 -17.14 -5.79
CA PRO A 814 12.59 -16.17 -5.39
C PRO A 814 13.15 -14.76 -5.20
N ARG A 815 14.41 -14.65 -4.75
CA ARG A 815 15.12 -13.38 -4.67
C ARG A 815 15.37 -12.80 -6.06
N ARG A 816 15.75 -13.64 -7.02
CA ARG A 816 15.96 -13.23 -8.40
C ARG A 816 14.66 -12.75 -9.04
N GLU A 817 13.56 -13.49 -8.88
CA GLU A 817 12.23 -13.07 -9.34
C GLU A 817 11.80 -11.74 -8.72
N PHE A 818 12.02 -11.57 -7.41
CA PHE A 818 11.78 -10.30 -6.74
C PHE A 818 12.60 -9.17 -7.36
N ILE A 819 13.90 -9.38 -7.61
CA ILE A 819 14.77 -8.39 -8.26
C ILE A 819 14.29 -8.10 -9.69
N GLU A 820 13.99 -9.12 -10.50
CA GLU A 820 13.53 -8.97 -11.89
C GLU A 820 12.22 -8.18 -11.96
N ARG A 821 11.27 -8.46 -11.05
CA ARG A 821 9.98 -7.76 -10.96
C ARG A 821 10.13 -6.31 -10.53
N ASN A 822 10.98 -6.04 -9.54
CA ASN A 822 11.13 -4.70 -8.94
C ASN A 822 12.24 -3.87 -9.61
N ALA A 823 13.00 -4.42 -10.57
CA ALA A 823 14.16 -3.75 -11.17
C ALA A 823 13.78 -2.43 -11.86
N LEU A 824 12.59 -2.38 -12.47
CA LEU A 824 12.09 -1.20 -13.18
C LEU A 824 11.58 -0.10 -12.22
N ASP A 825 11.24 -0.46 -10.98
CA ASP A 825 10.79 0.47 -9.94
C ASP A 825 11.96 1.20 -9.27
N VAL A 826 13.19 0.69 -9.43
CA VAL A 826 14.37 1.32 -8.84
C VAL A 826 14.78 2.56 -9.64
N ARG A 827 14.32 3.72 -9.16
CA ARG A 827 14.67 5.03 -9.74
C ARG A 827 16.09 5.49 -9.39
N ASN A 828 16.65 5.03 -8.27
CA ASN A 828 17.91 5.52 -7.69
C ASN A 828 18.89 4.37 -7.40
N LEU A 829 19.37 3.69 -8.43
CA LEU A 829 20.53 2.79 -8.34
C LEU A 829 21.75 3.55 -8.88
N ASP A 830 22.62 4.04 -7.99
CA ASP A 830 23.97 4.44 -8.38
C ASP A 830 24.78 3.16 -8.63
N VAL A 831 24.87 2.76 -9.90
CA VAL A 831 25.73 1.66 -10.38
C VAL A 831 27.11 2.19 -10.72
#